data_AF-A0A964VPI3-F1
#
_entry.id   AF-A0A964VPI3-F1
#
_cell.length_a   1.000
_cell.length_b   1.000
_cell.length_c   1.000
_cell.angle_alpha   90.00
_cell.angle_beta   90.00
_cell.angle_gamma   90.00
#
_symmetry.space_group_name_H-M   'P 1'
#
loop_
_entity.id
_entity.type
_entity.pdbx_description
1 polymer ?
#
loop_
_entity_poly.entity_id
_entity_poly.type
_entity_poly.pdbx_seq_one_letter_code
_entity_poly.pdbx_strand_id
1 'polypeptide(L)'
;MASNDPSTRGNTPTGFGLAPIHGTDDSPALRICVFARLEPDAATNPFLLLRELPGSRVYLGAVCDASARIQEYVELCVQTLELRDLTFSNYQERLANFSFDQRWRAEFDAHLAQRRDAVIVTGMETKNPGPVLVKPRQNLTGFVPVEMSKWRVCTDDAVLAHHGLPAYTTSPYRYLYQPDAEPKTFLPTADDAPNNSHVQEIARLKSTPDVRAIFNLHAGLVSVTRFNQLGLEDFLQILEGRAWNSDDAGNTKVFLKRVYSDLHAWSASPKGMPFLLHGFASSRESLNEIFFLKLTALRALFTEVRASIKAHQLPLLNLSPASFRLSLPEVGDHFPALWASRCVLVKPGQAYPLKIKSTEQKYFIRLGRVEPSPFLPEGLGAHSFGIGSVRLRNVLTDTDGTALEGTLVAEDYLGLDSHDLLWFKLPLGQERLEFYAHVYTGETIGPREARFRTVPARLAEPVVAALKRAAGTVFQKSPYEIWPLLSSPCDLYSLGVIATRVLLANSQTNLPVVLDEILSLTRRLSKDAAEDAASLPKLKALLDAEPRLRDLVSPHALIESGLSPQKARELIHPELWLEAVSLLLRLFPGAGGHSYCKNFGDVSPLALETVFDRPIQELDSLVLRLRSVLTPSLAANEEIAAVLLEQLANS
;
A
#
# COMPACT_ATOMS: atom_id res chain seq x y z
N MET A 1 -36.67 36.26 -5.75
CA MET A 1 -35.36 36.93 -5.56
C MET A 1 -34.63 36.19 -4.45
N ALA A 2 -33.85 35.17 -4.81
CA ALA A 2 -33.02 34.43 -3.86
C ALA A 2 -31.76 35.26 -3.60
N SER A 3 -31.43 35.48 -2.33
CA SER A 3 -30.19 36.16 -1.94
C SER A 3 -28.99 35.31 -2.35
N ASN A 4 -28.20 35.80 -3.30
CA ASN A 4 -26.85 35.30 -3.56
C ASN A 4 -26.00 35.60 -2.33
N ASP A 5 -25.88 34.64 -1.42
CA ASP A 5 -24.91 34.68 -0.34
C ASP A 5 -23.50 34.39 -0.92
N PRO A 6 -22.51 35.30 -0.79
CA PRO A 6 -21.16 35.11 -1.34
C PRO A 6 -20.31 34.04 -0.62
N SER A 7 -20.91 33.28 0.29
CA SER A 7 -20.27 32.32 1.21
C SER A 7 -19.90 30.97 0.59
N THR A 8 -20.26 30.72 -0.68
CA THR A 8 -19.88 29.51 -1.44
C THR A 8 -18.68 29.70 -2.37
N ARG A 9 -17.75 30.61 -2.02
CA ARG A 9 -16.41 30.61 -2.61
C ARG A 9 -15.70 29.35 -2.11
N GLY A 10 -15.35 28.42 -3.00
CA GLY A 10 -14.56 27.23 -2.66
C GLY A 10 -13.34 27.63 -1.85
N ASN A 11 -13.37 27.35 -0.54
CA ASN A 11 -12.49 28.02 0.40
C ASN A 11 -11.06 27.48 0.22
N THR A 12 -10.13 28.39 -0.09
CA THR A 12 -8.71 28.11 0.05
C THR A 12 -8.40 28.03 1.56
N PRO A 13 -7.63 27.04 2.04
CA PRO A 13 -7.29 26.95 3.45
C PRO A 13 -6.63 28.23 3.96
N THR A 14 -6.99 28.64 5.18
CA THR A 14 -6.38 29.80 5.83
C THR A 14 -4.86 29.64 5.88
N GLY A 15 -4.14 30.68 5.43
CA GLY A 15 -2.67 30.68 5.37
C GLY A 15 -2.07 30.03 4.12
N PHE A 16 -2.89 29.59 3.15
CA PHE A 16 -2.44 29.03 1.88
C PHE A 16 -2.94 29.85 0.68
N GLY A 17 -2.24 29.71 -0.44
CA GLY A 17 -2.62 30.22 -1.75
C GLY A 17 -2.44 29.16 -2.84
N LEU A 18 -3.11 29.36 -3.96
CA LEU A 18 -3.10 28.44 -5.10
C LEU A 18 -1.96 28.77 -6.05
N ALA A 19 -0.95 27.92 -6.15
CA ALA A 19 0.18 28.07 -7.06
C ALA A 19 0.01 27.14 -8.28
N PRO A 20 -0.21 27.65 -9.51
CA PRO A 20 -0.29 26.80 -10.70
C PRO A 20 0.99 25.99 -10.92
N ILE A 21 0.84 24.72 -11.32
CA ILE A 21 1.98 23.83 -11.59
C ILE A 21 2.36 23.74 -13.07
N HIS A 22 1.71 24.55 -13.92
CA HIS A 22 1.96 24.69 -15.35
C HIS A 22 2.23 26.16 -15.69
N GLY A 23 2.85 26.40 -16.85
CA GLY A 23 3.14 27.75 -17.33
C GLY A 23 1.87 28.59 -17.53
N THR A 24 1.97 29.89 -17.29
CA THR A 24 0.87 30.86 -17.36
C THR A 24 0.55 31.35 -18.78
N ASP A 25 1.41 31.02 -19.75
CA ASP A 25 1.36 31.60 -21.10
C ASP A 25 0.22 31.02 -21.95
N ASP A 26 -0.19 29.79 -21.65
CA ASP A 26 -1.49 29.28 -22.03
C ASP A 26 -2.45 29.66 -20.91
N SER A 27 -3.56 30.34 -21.19
CA SER A 27 -4.60 30.58 -20.19
C SER A 27 -5.68 29.51 -20.30
N PRO A 28 -5.44 28.25 -19.86
CA PRO A 28 -6.47 27.24 -19.89
C PRO A 28 -7.61 27.66 -18.97
N ALA A 29 -8.84 27.30 -19.37
CA ALA A 29 -10.03 27.56 -18.57
C ALA A 29 -9.97 26.92 -17.18
N LEU A 30 -9.22 25.82 -17.06
CA LEU A 30 -8.95 25.11 -15.81
C LEU A 30 -7.45 25.02 -15.55
N ARG A 31 -7.05 25.22 -14.30
CA ARG A 31 -5.66 25.19 -13.83
C ARG A 31 -5.52 24.18 -12.71
N ILE A 32 -4.52 23.32 -12.78
CA ILE A 32 -4.08 22.51 -11.65
C ILE A 32 -3.09 23.32 -10.81
N CYS A 33 -3.36 23.41 -9.51
CA CYS A 33 -2.58 24.18 -8.54
C CYS A 33 -2.17 23.31 -7.35
N VAL A 34 -1.01 23.61 -6.77
CA VAL A 34 -0.60 23.13 -5.45
C VAL A 34 -0.93 24.18 -4.39
N PHE A 35 -1.31 23.76 -3.18
CA PHE A 35 -1.46 24.68 -2.05
C PHE A 35 -0.08 25.06 -1.49
N ALA A 36 0.31 26.32 -1.68
CA ALA A 36 1.53 26.91 -1.13
C ALA A 36 1.19 27.77 0.08
N ARG A 37 1.94 27.65 1.18
CA ARG A 37 1.79 28.53 2.34
C ARG A 37 2.00 29.99 1.90
N LEU A 38 1.34 30.94 2.54
CA LEU A 38 1.54 32.38 2.31
C LEU A 38 2.67 32.98 3.15
N GLU A 39 3.00 32.34 4.27
CA GLU A 39 4.15 32.65 5.12
C GLU A 39 4.82 31.32 5.53
N PRO A 40 6.02 30.96 5.01
CA PRO A 40 6.64 29.67 5.23
C PRO A 40 7.74 29.86 6.28
N ASP A 41 7.68 29.18 7.40
CA ASP A 41 8.87 29.17 8.25
C ASP A 41 9.94 28.25 7.64
N ALA A 42 11.18 28.33 8.14
CA ALA A 42 12.26 27.46 7.67
C ALA A 42 12.10 25.98 8.11
N ALA A 43 11.20 25.70 9.06
CA ALA A 43 11.00 24.37 9.66
C ALA A 43 9.83 23.58 9.04
N THR A 44 8.93 24.24 8.32
CA THR A 44 7.67 23.69 7.80
C THR A 44 7.72 23.50 6.30
N ASN A 45 7.07 22.45 5.82
CA ASN A 45 6.95 22.23 4.38
C ASN A 45 6.21 23.43 3.75
N PRO A 46 6.77 24.07 2.70
CA PRO A 46 6.14 25.23 2.06
C PRO A 46 4.83 24.87 1.35
N PHE A 47 4.56 23.58 1.14
CA PHE A 47 3.34 23.06 0.54
C PHE A 47 2.53 22.24 1.56
N LEU A 48 1.24 22.08 1.30
CA LEU A 48 0.39 21.20 2.10
C LEU A 48 0.69 19.74 1.73
N LEU A 49 1.61 19.12 2.46
CA LEU A 49 1.98 17.71 2.33
C LEU A 49 0.91 16.83 3.00
N LEU A 50 0.34 15.90 2.23
CA LEU A 50 -0.65 14.92 2.71
C LEU A 50 0.03 13.67 3.27
N ARG A 51 1.10 13.20 2.61
CA ARG A 51 1.87 12.02 3.02
C ARG A 51 3.19 11.95 2.27
N GLU A 52 4.16 11.31 2.91
CA GLU A 52 5.40 10.85 2.29
C GLU A 52 5.29 9.35 2.03
N LEU A 53 5.68 8.95 0.84
CA LEU A 53 5.69 7.57 0.39
C LEU A 53 7.10 7.27 -0.14
N PRO A 54 7.58 6.03 -0.07
CA PRO A 54 8.89 5.76 -0.65
C PRO A 54 8.90 6.06 -2.16
N GLY A 55 9.76 6.99 -2.57
CA GLY A 55 9.90 7.44 -3.95
C GLY A 55 8.84 8.45 -4.40
N SER A 56 7.98 8.96 -3.51
CA SER A 56 7.06 10.04 -3.86
C SER A 56 6.59 10.87 -2.66
N ARG A 57 6.31 12.15 -2.90
CA ARG A 57 5.61 13.02 -1.95
C ARG A 57 4.26 13.38 -2.51
N VAL A 58 3.23 13.28 -1.68
CA VAL A 58 1.85 13.58 -2.09
C VAL A 58 1.41 14.88 -1.45
N TYR A 59 1.15 15.87 -2.28
CA TYR A 59 0.67 17.19 -1.85
C TYR A 59 -0.82 17.32 -2.13
N LEU A 60 -1.50 18.16 -1.34
CA LEU A 60 -2.83 18.61 -1.71
C LEU A 60 -2.73 19.65 -2.83
N GLY A 61 -3.57 19.50 -3.83
CA GLY A 61 -3.79 20.45 -4.90
C GLY A 61 -5.25 20.67 -5.19
N ALA A 62 -5.52 21.49 -6.20
CA ALA A 62 -6.86 21.77 -6.68
C ALA A 62 -6.88 21.98 -8.20
N VAL A 63 -8.01 21.61 -8.82
CA VAL A 63 -8.40 22.10 -10.14
C VAL A 63 -9.20 23.38 -9.92
N CYS A 64 -8.77 24.48 -10.51
CA CYS A 64 -9.33 25.81 -10.35
C CYS A 64 -9.76 26.38 -11.70
N ASP A 65 -10.84 27.17 -11.72
CA ASP A 65 -11.18 27.97 -12.90
C ASP A 65 -10.28 29.23 -13.02
N ALA A 66 -10.46 29.99 -14.11
CA ALA A 66 -9.70 31.22 -14.33
C ALA A 66 -9.87 32.29 -13.22
N SER A 67 -10.92 32.21 -12.40
CA SER A 67 -11.16 33.10 -11.26
C SER A 67 -10.56 32.56 -9.95
N ALA A 68 -9.74 31.51 -10.02
CA ALA A 68 -9.17 30.79 -8.88
C ALA A 68 -10.23 30.15 -7.97
N ARG A 69 -11.43 29.88 -8.47
CA ARG A 69 -12.43 29.11 -7.74
C ARG A 69 -12.14 27.63 -7.91
N ILE A 70 -11.97 26.94 -6.79
CA ILE A 70 -11.73 25.50 -6.72
C ILE A 70 -12.97 24.77 -7.26
N GLN A 71 -12.75 23.94 -8.27
CA GLN A 71 -13.74 23.02 -8.84
C GLN A 71 -13.63 21.63 -8.20
N GLU A 72 -12.40 21.19 -7.93
CA GLU A 72 -12.13 19.87 -7.38
C GLU A 72 -10.80 19.87 -6.61
N TYR A 73 -10.72 19.13 -5.51
CA TYR A 73 -9.47 18.86 -4.79
C TYR A 73 -8.79 17.63 -5.39
N VAL A 74 -7.47 17.69 -5.50
CA VAL A 74 -6.65 16.64 -6.10
C VAL A 74 -5.44 16.33 -5.24
N GLU A 75 -4.91 15.12 -5.38
CA GLU A 75 -3.60 14.75 -4.89
C GLU A 75 -2.59 14.95 -6.01
N LEU A 76 -1.50 15.65 -5.69
CA LEU A 76 -0.34 15.83 -6.56
C LEU A 76 0.77 14.92 -6.06
N CYS A 77 0.91 13.75 -6.69
CA CYS A 77 1.97 12.81 -6.39
C CYS A 77 3.20 13.20 -7.19
N VAL A 78 4.28 13.57 -6.51
CA VAL A 78 5.55 14.00 -7.10
C VAL A 78 6.61 12.94 -6.84
N GLN A 79 7.20 12.39 -7.90
CA GLN A 79 8.28 11.42 -7.82
C GLN A 79 9.50 12.02 -7.11
N THR A 80 10.04 11.31 -6.11
CA THR A 80 11.26 11.69 -5.38
C THR A 80 12.32 10.61 -5.51
N LEU A 81 13.57 10.96 -5.18
CA LEU A 81 14.73 10.07 -5.25
C LEU A 81 15.12 9.48 -3.89
N GLU A 82 14.24 9.54 -2.90
CA GLU A 82 14.50 9.07 -1.53
C GLU A 82 14.72 7.54 -1.46
N LEU A 83 14.27 6.80 -2.48
CA LEU A 83 14.48 5.36 -2.63
C LEU A 83 15.80 4.97 -3.32
N ARG A 84 16.70 5.92 -3.59
CA ARG A 84 17.97 5.66 -4.31
C ARG A 84 18.88 4.62 -3.63
N ASP A 85 18.77 4.50 -2.30
CA ASP A 85 19.59 3.61 -1.51
C ASP A 85 18.83 2.33 -1.19
N LEU A 86 18.97 1.35 -2.07
CA LEU A 86 18.81 -0.05 -1.70
C LEU A 86 20.10 -0.52 -1.04
N THR A 87 20.21 -0.34 0.27
CA THR A 87 21.32 -0.94 1.02
C THR A 87 20.95 -2.35 1.41
N PHE A 88 21.15 -3.29 0.49
CA PHE A 88 21.36 -4.69 0.84
C PHE A 88 22.86 -4.93 0.90
N SER A 89 23.31 -5.61 1.95
CA SER A 89 24.68 -5.62 2.46
C SER A 89 25.78 -5.87 1.41
N ASN A 90 25.49 -6.52 0.28
CA ASN A 90 26.37 -6.54 -0.91
C ASN A 90 25.68 -6.56 -2.29
N TYR A 91 24.35 -6.49 -2.37
CA TYR A 91 23.62 -6.31 -3.64
C TYR A 91 23.42 -4.79 -3.86
N GLN A 92 24.45 -4.13 -4.41
CA GLN A 92 24.39 -2.73 -4.80
C GLN A 92 23.77 -2.59 -6.19
N GLU A 93 22.48 -2.88 -6.33
CA GLU A 93 21.72 -2.32 -7.45
C GLU A 93 21.09 -1.02 -6.96
N ARG A 94 21.82 0.10 -7.13
CA ARG A 94 21.18 1.41 -6.99
C ARG A 94 20.15 1.54 -8.09
N LEU A 95 18.90 1.77 -7.74
CA LEU A 95 17.84 1.95 -8.71
C LEU A 95 18.16 3.17 -9.57
N ALA A 96 18.45 2.95 -10.84
CA ALA A 96 18.74 4.03 -11.78
C ALA A 96 17.48 4.85 -12.08
N ASN A 97 17.65 6.10 -12.52
CA ASN A 97 16.50 6.96 -12.84
C ASN A 97 15.57 6.34 -13.89
N PHE A 98 16.12 5.64 -14.88
CA PHE A 98 15.34 4.93 -15.89
C PHE A 98 14.37 3.92 -15.26
N SER A 99 14.84 3.13 -14.30
CA SER A 99 14.01 2.14 -13.60
C SER A 99 12.91 2.82 -12.77
N PHE A 100 13.21 3.93 -12.11
CA PHE A 100 12.21 4.72 -11.37
C PHE A 100 11.13 5.29 -12.28
N ASP A 101 11.52 5.86 -13.44
CA ASP A 101 10.57 6.45 -14.38
C ASP A 101 9.73 5.38 -15.08
N GLN A 102 10.32 4.25 -15.44
CA GLN A 102 9.60 3.12 -16.03
C GLN A 102 8.55 2.58 -15.06
N ARG A 103 8.93 2.40 -13.80
CA ARG A 103 8.01 1.96 -12.75
C ARG A 103 6.87 2.95 -12.53
N TRP A 104 7.19 4.24 -12.42
CA TRP A 104 6.18 5.30 -12.27
C TRP A 104 5.15 5.27 -13.40
N ARG A 105 5.62 5.16 -14.65
CA ARG A 105 4.74 5.10 -15.83
C ARG A 105 3.87 3.84 -15.82
N ALA A 106 4.43 2.69 -15.47
CA ALA A 106 3.65 1.45 -15.36
C ALA A 106 2.56 1.55 -14.28
N GLU A 107 2.87 2.13 -13.12
CA GLU A 107 1.89 2.39 -12.05
C GLU A 107 0.80 3.36 -12.51
N PHE A 108 1.19 4.45 -13.19
CA PHE A 108 0.25 5.40 -13.76
C PHE A 108 -0.68 4.76 -14.81
N ASP A 109 -0.13 3.98 -15.74
CA ASP A 109 -0.90 3.32 -16.81
C ASP A 109 -1.89 2.31 -16.22
N ALA A 110 -1.49 1.56 -15.20
CA ALA A 110 -2.38 0.65 -14.49
C ALA A 110 -3.51 1.39 -13.77
N HIS A 111 -3.21 2.50 -13.08
CA HIS A 111 -4.22 3.35 -12.44
C HIS A 111 -5.19 3.94 -13.47
N LEU A 112 -4.68 4.43 -14.60
CA LEU A 112 -5.49 4.98 -15.68
C LEU A 112 -6.41 3.91 -16.31
N ALA A 113 -5.90 2.69 -16.49
CA ALA A 113 -6.68 1.58 -17.02
C ALA A 113 -7.81 1.14 -16.07
N GLN A 114 -7.56 1.14 -14.77
CA GLN A 114 -8.51 0.70 -13.75
C GLN A 114 -9.51 1.79 -13.34
N ARG A 115 -9.09 3.06 -13.33
CA ARG A 115 -9.84 4.19 -12.75
C ARG A 115 -9.71 5.46 -13.58
N ARG A 116 -10.27 5.43 -14.79
CA ARG A 116 -10.26 6.59 -15.69
C ARG A 116 -10.93 7.83 -15.08
N ASP A 117 -11.89 7.63 -14.18
CA ASP A 117 -12.55 8.71 -13.47
C ASP A 117 -11.71 9.28 -12.33
N ALA A 118 -10.72 8.58 -11.78
CA ALA A 118 -9.92 9.09 -10.66
C ALA A 118 -8.67 9.87 -11.11
N VAL A 119 -8.19 9.66 -12.33
CA VAL A 119 -6.91 10.19 -12.83
C VAL A 119 -7.13 11.39 -13.75
N ILE A 120 -6.34 12.44 -13.55
CA ILE A 120 -6.27 13.61 -14.44
C ILE A 120 -4.96 13.55 -15.22
N VAL A 121 -5.05 13.35 -16.53
CA VAL A 121 -3.89 13.25 -17.44
C VAL A 121 -3.35 14.65 -17.73
N THR A 122 -2.04 14.87 -17.54
CA THR A 122 -1.42 16.20 -17.65
C THR A 122 -0.21 16.26 -18.59
N GLY A 123 0.30 15.11 -19.04
CA GLY A 123 1.59 14.96 -19.70
C GLY A 123 2.79 14.91 -18.75
N MET A 124 2.64 15.36 -17.49
CA MET A 124 3.73 15.35 -16.49
C MET A 124 4.01 13.94 -15.93
N GLU A 125 3.09 13.01 -16.14
CA GLU A 125 3.24 11.60 -15.78
C GLU A 125 4.26 10.86 -16.67
N THR A 126 4.49 11.36 -17.90
CA THR A 126 5.40 10.73 -18.88
C THR A 126 6.63 11.58 -19.15
N LYS A 127 6.52 12.91 -19.05
CA LYS A 127 7.59 13.87 -19.27
C LYS A 127 7.90 14.65 -17.99
N ASN A 128 9.14 14.59 -17.53
CA ASN A 128 9.61 15.31 -16.35
C ASN A 128 9.38 16.83 -16.47
N PRO A 129 8.44 17.42 -15.70
CA PRO A 129 8.30 18.87 -15.66
C PRO A 129 9.48 19.51 -14.92
N GLY A 130 9.87 20.71 -15.34
CA GLY A 130 10.88 21.50 -14.65
C GLY A 130 10.37 22.00 -13.28
N PRO A 131 11.26 22.44 -12.39
CA PRO A 131 10.86 23.03 -11.12
C PRO A 131 9.98 24.27 -11.30
N VAL A 132 8.99 24.44 -10.43
CA VAL A 132 8.11 25.62 -10.41
C VAL A 132 8.54 26.54 -9.29
N LEU A 133 8.95 27.76 -9.65
CA LEU A 133 9.42 28.78 -8.72
C LEU A 133 8.22 29.58 -8.21
N VAL A 134 7.88 29.42 -6.93
CA VAL A 134 6.75 30.11 -6.29
C VAL A 134 7.24 31.42 -5.71
N LYS A 135 6.60 32.53 -6.12
CA LYS A 135 6.98 33.88 -5.70
C LYS A 135 6.08 34.44 -4.60
N PRO A 136 6.53 35.45 -3.83
CA PRO A 136 5.68 36.22 -2.94
C PRO A 136 4.46 36.75 -3.66
N ARG A 137 3.33 36.75 -2.95
CA ARG A 137 2.09 37.29 -3.48
C ARG A 137 2.17 38.82 -3.51
N GLN A 138 2.24 39.40 -4.71
CA GLN A 138 2.30 40.85 -4.89
C GLN A 138 0.89 41.50 -4.97
N ASN A 139 -0.13 40.76 -5.40
CA ASN A 139 -1.51 41.25 -5.59
C ASN A 139 -2.57 40.32 -4.95
N LEU A 140 -3.76 40.86 -4.70
CA LEU A 140 -4.94 40.11 -4.24
C LEU A 140 -5.53 39.15 -5.29
N THR A 141 -4.91 39.00 -6.45
CA THR A 141 -5.28 37.98 -7.46
C THR A 141 -5.34 36.60 -6.80
N GLY A 142 -6.33 35.79 -7.17
CA GLY A 142 -6.62 34.53 -6.47
C GLY A 142 -5.50 33.47 -6.53
N PHE A 143 -4.60 33.58 -7.50
CA PHE A 143 -3.42 32.71 -7.63
C PHE A 143 -2.15 33.35 -7.06
N VAL A 144 -1.29 32.51 -6.48
CA VAL A 144 0.09 32.84 -6.12
C VAL A 144 0.91 32.90 -7.42
N PRO A 145 1.72 33.97 -7.64
CA PRO A 145 2.55 34.06 -8.83
C PRO A 145 3.60 32.93 -8.88
N VAL A 146 3.76 32.35 -10.06
CA VAL A 146 4.73 31.28 -10.32
C VAL A 146 5.55 31.60 -11.57
N GLU A 147 6.80 31.15 -11.58
CA GLU A 147 7.68 31.17 -12.76
C GLU A 147 8.12 29.75 -13.08
N MET A 148 7.98 29.34 -14.34
CA MET A 148 8.48 28.05 -14.80
C MET A 148 9.99 28.13 -14.96
N SER A 149 10.73 27.27 -14.27
CA SER A 149 12.17 27.24 -14.36
C SER A 149 12.63 26.87 -15.77
N LYS A 150 13.67 27.55 -16.27
CA LYS A 150 14.39 27.15 -17.49
C LYS A 150 15.23 25.89 -17.28
N TRP A 151 15.47 25.50 -16.02
CA TRP A 151 16.20 24.29 -15.67
C TRP A 151 15.34 23.04 -15.88
N ARG A 152 15.88 22.07 -16.62
CA ARG A 152 15.22 20.80 -16.94
C ARG A 152 16.14 19.66 -16.55
N VAL A 153 15.58 18.49 -16.24
CA VAL A 153 16.41 17.31 -16.01
C VAL A 153 17.17 16.93 -17.28
N CYS A 154 18.47 16.65 -17.15
CA CYS A 154 19.29 16.13 -18.23
C CYS A 154 19.10 14.62 -18.33
N THR A 155 18.38 14.17 -19.36
CA THR A 155 18.17 12.74 -19.66
C THR A 155 19.13 12.23 -20.74
N ASP A 156 20.00 13.08 -21.26
CA ASP A 156 20.97 12.74 -22.30
C ASP A 156 22.30 12.30 -21.66
N ASP A 157 22.56 11.00 -21.70
CA ASP A 157 23.76 10.39 -21.15
C ASP A 157 25.03 10.88 -21.83
N ALA A 158 24.98 11.22 -23.13
CA ALA A 158 26.14 11.71 -23.85
C ALA A 158 26.53 13.11 -23.37
N VAL A 159 25.55 13.97 -23.10
CA VAL A 159 25.78 15.30 -22.51
C VAL A 159 26.39 15.18 -21.11
N LEU A 160 25.88 14.27 -20.28
CA LEU A 160 26.41 14.03 -18.93
C LEU A 160 27.84 13.46 -18.98
N ALA A 161 28.07 12.44 -19.81
CA ALA A 161 29.38 11.81 -19.97
C ALA A 161 30.44 12.78 -20.50
N HIS A 162 30.07 13.65 -21.46
CA HIS A 162 30.98 14.69 -21.97
C HIS A 162 31.49 15.63 -20.87
N HIS A 163 30.67 15.87 -19.84
CA HIS A 163 31.02 16.72 -18.69
C HIS A 163 31.50 15.91 -17.47
N GLY A 164 31.81 14.61 -17.64
CA GLY A 164 32.30 13.75 -16.56
C GLY A 164 31.28 13.48 -15.46
N LEU A 165 29.99 13.52 -15.77
CA LEU A 165 28.90 13.26 -14.83
C LEU A 165 28.30 11.86 -15.03
N PRO A 166 27.76 11.23 -13.97
CA PRO A 166 27.04 9.96 -14.08
C PRO A 166 25.89 10.03 -15.08
N ALA A 167 25.72 8.98 -15.89
CA ALA A 167 24.63 8.84 -16.83
C ALA A 167 23.26 8.83 -16.12
N TYR A 168 22.24 9.40 -16.76
CA TYR A 168 20.86 9.38 -16.25
C TYR A 168 20.32 7.96 -16.20
N THR A 169 20.55 7.18 -17.24
CA THR A 169 19.92 5.86 -17.42
C THR A 169 20.43 4.79 -16.47
N THR A 170 21.69 4.87 -16.03
CA THR A 170 22.35 3.83 -15.23
C THR A 170 22.73 4.28 -13.82
N SER A 171 22.51 5.56 -13.49
CA SER A 171 22.77 6.09 -12.15
C SER A 171 21.49 6.59 -11.46
N PRO A 172 21.47 6.68 -10.12
CA PRO A 172 20.36 7.28 -9.37
C PRO A 172 20.44 8.82 -9.31
N TYR A 173 21.48 9.43 -9.90
CA TYR A 173 21.74 10.85 -9.76
C TYR A 173 21.06 11.62 -10.88
N ARG A 174 20.30 12.67 -10.54
CA ARG A 174 19.73 13.60 -11.53
C ARG A 174 20.46 14.93 -11.46
N TYR A 175 20.65 15.50 -12.64
CA TYR A 175 21.19 16.83 -12.82
C TYR A 175 20.20 17.67 -13.62
N LEU A 176 19.89 18.86 -13.11
CA LEU A 176 19.18 19.87 -13.88
C LEU A 176 20.17 20.66 -14.72
N TYR A 177 19.81 21.00 -15.95
CA TYR A 177 20.60 21.84 -16.85
C TYR A 177 19.70 22.78 -17.64
N GLN A 178 20.29 23.82 -18.22
CA GLN A 178 19.63 24.69 -19.19
C GLN A 178 20.12 24.28 -20.59
N PRO A 179 19.25 23.72 -21.45
CA PRO A 179 19.67 23.21 -22.77
C PRO A 179 20.36 24.24 -23.66
N ASP A 180 19.88 25.49 -23.59
CA ASP A 180 20.32 26.60 -24.45
C ASP A 180 21.42 27.47 -23.82
N ALA A 181 21.92 27.11 -22.63
CA ALA A 181 22.93 27.90 -21.94
C ALA A 181 24.36 27.48 -22.34
N GLU A 182 25.20 28.47 -22.62
CA GLU A 182 26.63 28.29 -22.85
C GLU A 182 27.44 29.20 -21.91
N PRO A 183 28.39 28.67 -21.11
CA PRO A 183 28.73 27.25 -20.98
C PRO A 183 27.64 26.45 -20.27
N LYS A 184 27.54 25.15 -20.57
CA LYS A 184 26.62 24.24 -19.85
C LYS A 184 27.01 24.13 -18.37
N THR A 185 26.02 24.32 -17.51
CA THR A 185 26.15 24.15 -16.06
C THR A 185 25.05 23.23 -15.54
N PHE A 186 25.34 22.50 -14.47
CA PHE A 186 24.47 21.46 -13.93
C PHE A 186 24.17 21.71 -12.45
N LEU A 187 22.94 21.40 -12.01
CA LEU A 187 22.53 21.44 -10.61
C LEU A 187 22.19 20.02 -10.15
N PRO A 188 22.88 19.44 -9.16
CA PRO A 188 22.58 18.12 -8.66
C PRO A 188 21.28 18.17 -7.85
N THR A 189 20.40 17.19 -8.03
CA THR A 189 19.14 17.11 -7.25
C THR A 189 19.29 16.35 -5.93
N ALA A 190 20.51 15.97 -5.56
CA ALA A 190 20.84 15.07 -4.47
C ALA A 190 22.15 15.53 -3.82
N ASP A 191 22.21 15.56 -2.49
CA ASP A 191 23.35 16.12 -1.75
C ASP A 191 24.64 15.29 -1.90
N ASP A 192 24.51 13.98 -2.14
CA ASP A 192 25.59 13.03 -2.36
C ASP A 192 25.93 12.81 -3.85
N ALA A 193 25.32 13.59 -4.75
CA ALA A 193 25.60 13.46 -6.18
C ALA A 193 27.05 13.86 -6.48
N PRO A 194 27.76 13.09 -7.34
CA PRO A 194 29.11 13.45 -7.77
C PRO A 194 29.18 14.88 -8.33
N ASN A 195 30.19 15.64 -7.92
CA ASN A 195 30.37 17.03 -8.33
C ASN A 195 31.72 17.23 -9.04
N ASN A 196 31.79 18.27 -9.87
CA ASN A 196 33.00 18.73 -10.55
C ASN A 196 32.86 20.23 -10.89
N SER A 197 33.78 20.79 -11.69
CA SER A 197 33.79 22.22 -12.06
C SER A 197 32.56 22.70 -12.85
N HIS A 198 31.76 21.80 -13.44
CA HIS A 198 30.54 22.13 -14.18
C HIS A 198 29.27 22.08 -13.31
N VAL A 199 29.39 21.58 -12.07
CA VAL A 199 28.28 21.38 -11.14
C VAL A 199 28.25 22.54 -10.13
N GLN A 200 27.06 23.12 -9.95
CA GLN A 200 26.80 24.17 -8.97
C GLN A 200 25.74 23.73 -7.98
N GLU A 201 25.70 24.34 -6.80
CA GLU A 201 24.72 23.99 -5.78
C GLU A 201 23.28 24.28 -6.23
N ILE A 202 22.37 23.37 -5.88
CA ILE A 202 20.93 23.54 -6.17
C ILE A 202 20.32 24.78 -5.52
N ALA A 203 20.97 25.33 -4.49
CA ALA A 203 20.63 26.59 -3.86
C ALA A 203 20.56 27.77 -4.86
N ARG A 204 21.24 27.67 -6.02
CA ARG A 204 21.13 28.63 -7.12
C ARG A 204 19.70 28.81 -7.64
N LEU A 205 18.83 27.81 -7.53
CA LEU A 205 17.41 28.00 -7.87
C LEU A 205 16.73 28.97 -6.91
N LYS A 206 17.06 28.89 -5.61
CA LYS A 206 16.53 29.77 -4.55
C LYS A 206 17.11 31.19 -4.63
N SER A 207 18.29 31.37 -5.24
CA SER A 207 18.88 32.70 -5.43
C SER A 207 18.22 33.50 -6.56
N THR A 208 17.26 32.92 -7.29
CA THR A 208 16.44 33.66 -8.25
C THR A 208 15.63 34.72 -7.50
N PRO A 209 15.60 35.99 -7.97
CA PRO A 209 14.88 37.06 -7.29
C PRO A 209 13.43 36.68 -6.99
N ASP A 210 12.98 36.99 -5.77
CA ASP A 210 11.62 36.76 -5.30
C ASP A 210 11.17 35.30 -5.33
N VAL A 211 12.08 34.31 -5.20
CA VAL A 211 11.68 32.90 -5.04
C VAL A 211 11.56 32.56 -3.56
N ARG A 212 10.37 32.06 -3.19
CA ARG A 212 10.02 31.73 -1.81
C ARG A 212 9.94 30.23 -1.55
N ALA A 213 9.46 29.49 -2.53
CA ALA A 213 9.41 28.03 -2.50
C ALA A 213 9.61 27.47 -3.90
N ILE A 214 10.01 26.20 -3.98
CA ILE A 214 10.21 25.51 -5.26
C ILE A 214 9.41 24.21 -5.22
N PHE A 215 8.41 24.11 -6.09
CA PHE A 215 7.65 22.86 -6.27
C PHE A 215 8.38 21.97 -7.29
N ASN A 216 8.38 20.66 -7.04
CA ASN A 216 9.08 19.65 -7.83
C ASN A 216 10.58 19.94 -8.05
N LEU A 217 11.30 20.18 -6.95
CA LEU A 217 12.74 20.52 -6.97
C LEU A 217 13.61 19.49 -7.70
N HIS A 218 13.25 18.20 -7.64
CA HIS A 218 14.00 17.10 -8.27
C HIS A 218 13.60 16.85 -9.75
N ALA A 219 12.72 17.67 -10.32
CA ALA A 219 12.13 17.47 -11.64
C ALA A 219 11.61 16.03 -11.84
N GLY A 220 10.95 15.49 -10.82
CA GLY A 220 10.31 14.19 -10.87
C GLY A 220 9.05 14.21 -11.72
N LEU A 221 8.64 13.03 -12.21
CA LEU A 221 7.33 12.86 -12.82
C LEU A 221 6.22 13.23 -11.81
N VAL A 222 5.11 13.75 -12.31
CA VAL A 222 3.97 14.17 -11.49
C VAL A 222 2.71 13.49 -11.99
N SER A 223 1.94 12.90 -11.08
CA SER A 223 0.62 12.34 -11.37
C SER A 223 -0.43 13.05 -10.54
N VAL A 224 -1.61 13.20 -11.12
CA VAL A 224 -2.73 13.94 -10.53
C VAL A 224 -3.92 13.01 -10.39
N THR A 225 -4.41 12.85 -9.17
CA THR A 225 -5.57 12.02 -8.87
C THR A 225 -6.59 12.80 -8.05
N ARG A 226 -7.87 12.44 -8.15
CA ARG A 226 -8.93 13.05 -7.32
C ARG A 226 -8.69 12.75 -5.84
N PHE A 227 -8.83 13.77 -5.00
CA PHE A 227 -8.61 13.64 -3.56
C PHE A 227 -9.80 12.97 -2.88
N ASN A 228 -9.53 11.90 -2.13
CA ASN A 228 -10.51 11.19 -1.31
C ASN A 228 -10.21 11.47 0.17
N GLN A 229 -11.14 12.17 0.82
CA GLN A 229 -10.93 12.73 2.16
C GLN A 229 -10.96 11.69 3.28
N LEU A 230 -11.67 10.58 3.09
CA LEU A 230 -11.95 9.65 4.16
C LEU A 230 -10.90 8.53 4.18
N GLY A 231 -10.13 8.42 5.27
CA GLY A 231 -9.32 7.23 5.54
C GLY A 231 -10.19 6.00 5.82
N LEU A 232 -9.62 4.80 5.68
CA LEU A 232 -10.29 3.59 6.15
C LEU A 232 -10.60 3.67 7.66
N GLU A 233 -9.65 4.12 8.47
CA GLU A 233 -9.87 4.29 9.91
C GLU A 233 -10.97 5.31 10.22
N ASP A 234 -11.02 6.44 9.52
CA ASP A 234 -12.08 7.43 9.69
C ASP A 234 -13.46 6.82 9.38
N PHE A 235 -13.56 6.08 8.28
CA PHE A 235 -14.79 5.39 7.91
C PHE A 235 -15.23 4.37 8.96
N LEU A 236 -14.30 3.56 9.47
CA LEU A 236 -14.59 2.60 10.53
C LEU A 236 -15.04 3.30 11.82
N GLN A 237 -14.38 4.39 12.20
CA GLN A 237 -14.75 5.18 13.38
C GLN A 237 -16.15 5.79 13.24
N ILE A 238 -16.51 6.31 12.07
CA ILE A 238 -17.87 6.79 11.78
C ILE A 238 -18.88 5.65 11.97
N LEU A 239 -18.62 4.48 11.38
CA LEU A 239 -19.49 3.31 11.55
C LEU A 239 -19.55 2.81 12.99
N GLU A 240 -18.50 3.04 13.77
CA GLU A 240 -18.45 2.72 15.19
C GLU A 240 -19.22 3.73 16.06
N GLY A 241 -19.71 4.82 15.47
CA GLY A 241 -20.50 5.87 16.12
C GLY A 241 -19.67 7.07 16.60
N ARG A 242 -18.39 7.17 16.21
CA ARG A 242 -17.55 8.32 16.56
C ARG A 242 -17.76 9.50 15.61
N ALA A 243 -17.62 10.69 16.18
CA ALA A 243 -17.49 11.92 15.40
C ALA A 243 -16.28 11.83 14.46
N TRP A 244 -16.47 12.27 13.22
CA TRP A 244 -15.39 12.37 12.25
C TRP A 244 -14.51 13.58 12.56
N ASN A 245 -13.33 13.32 13.11
CA ASN A 245 -12.31 14.33 13.36
C ASN A 245 -11.33 14.31 12.19
N SER A 246 -11.42 15.28 11.29
CA SER A 246 -10.55 15.37 10.10
C SER A 246 -9.09 15.76 10.43
N ASP A 247 -8.62 15.57 11.65
CA ASP A 247 -7.43 16.24 12.21
C ASP A 247 -6.08 15.79 11.58
N ASP A 248 -6.07 14.76 10.74
CA ASP A 248 -4.84 14.20 10.14
C ASP A 248 -4.15 15.10 9.09
N ALA A 249 -4.77 16.21 8.70
CA ALA A 249 -4.08 17.28 7.99
C ALA A 249 -4.69 18.62 8.38
N GLY A 250 -3.99 19.38 9.23
CA GLY A 250 -4.45 20.68 9.74
C GLY A 250 -5.13 21.52 8.64
N ASN A 251 -6.43 21.77 8.83
CA ASN A 251 -7.38 22.49 7.95
C ASN A 251 -8.14 21.72 6.84
N THR A 252 -8.28 20.40 6.89
CA THR A 252 -9.18 19.64 5.97
C THR A 252 -10.67 19.95 6.09
N LYS A 253 -11.12 20.63 7.15
CA LYS A 253 -12.53 21.07 7.35
C LYS A 253 -13.07 21.96 6.21
N VAL A 254 -12.18 22.47 5.36
CA VAL A 254 -12.47 23.46 4.33
C VAL A 254 -12.96 22.83 3.01
N PHE A 255 -12.88 21.50 2.86
CA PHE A 255 -12.93 20.83 1.55
C PHE A 255 -14.21 20.05 1.26
N LEU A 256 -15.28 20.29 2.00
CA LEU A 256 -16.40 19.36 2.10
C LEU A 256 -17.40 19.55 0.94
N LYS A 257 -17.56 18.51 0.11
CA LYS A 257 -18.78 18.33 -0.71
C LYS A 257 -19.98 18.13 0.22
N ARG A 258 -21.22 18.25 -0.30
CA ARG A 258 -22.45 18.23 0.53
C ARG A 258 -22.50 17.07 1.53
N VAL A 259 -22.18 15.85 1.07
CA VAL A 259 -22.21 14.66 1.94
C VAL A 259 -21.21 14.73 3.09
N TYR A 260 -20.04 15.33 2.86
CA TYR A 260 -19.02 15.52 3.87
C TYR A 260 -19.35 16.68 4.82
N SER A 261 -20.05 17.71 4.34
CA SER A 261 -20.57 18.78 5.20
C SER A 261 -21.65 18.27 6.13
N ASP A 262 -22.52 17.39 5.63
CA ASP A 262 -23.56 16.74 6.43
C ASP A 262 -22.93 15.83 7.50
N LEU A 263 -21.91 15.06 7.12
CA LEU A 263 -21.13 14.23 8.05
C LEU A 263 -20.42 15.07 9.12
N HIS A 264 -19.87 16.22 8.75
CA HIS A 264 -19.26 17.13 9.70
C HIS A 264 -20.29 17.74 10.66
N ALA A 265 -21.45 18.16 10.15
CA ALA A 265 -22.55 18.68 10.96
C ALA A 265 -23.07 17.62 11.95
N TRP A 266 -23.23 16.36 11.51
CA TRP A 266 -23.56 15.24 12.38
C TRP A 266 -22.47 15.01 13.44
N SER A 267 -21.19 15.09 13.06
CA SER A 267 -20.07 14.88 13.99
C SER A 267 -20.03 15.90 15.13
N ALA A 268 -20.55 17.12 14.91
CA ALA A 268 -20.65 18.15 15.96
C ALA A 268 -21.74 17.84 17.01
N SER A 269 -22.75 17.05 16.66
CA SER A 269 -23.78 16.58 17.61
C SER A 269 -24.29 15.19 17.21
N PRO A 270 -23.52 14.12 17.49
CA PRO A 270 -23.87 12.77 17.04
C PRO A 270 -25.18 12.30 17.68
N LYS A 271 -26.23 12.20 16.87
CA LYS A 271 -27.55 11.66 17.24
C LYS A 271 -28.08 10.78 16.12
N GLY A 272 -28.29 9.50 16.41
CA GLY A 272 -28.56 8.50 15.37
C GLY A 272 -27.44 8.45 14.33
N MET A 273 -27.70 7.79 13.21
CA MET A 273 -26.76 7.69 12.09
C MET A 273 -27.50 7.98 10.76
N PRO A 274 -27.67 9.26 10.38
CA PRO A 274 -28.52 9.63 9.23
C PRO A 274 -28.00 9.12 7.88
N PHE A 275 -26.75 8.65 7.83
CA PHE A 275 -26.11 8.08 6.64
C PHE A 275 -26.35 6.58 6.49
N LEU A 276 -27.07 5.97 7.43
CA LEU A 276 -27.54 4.59 7.43
C LEU A 276 -29.02 4.54 7.01
N LEU A 277 -29.42 3.48 6.33
CA LEU A 277 -30.80 3.13 5.99
C LEU A 277 -31.65 3.00 7.26
N HIS A 278 -31.11 2.31 8.27
CA HIS A 278 -31.74 2.03 9.56
C HIS A 278 -31.14 2.86 10.68
N GLY A 279 -30.73 4.10 10.36
CA GLY A 279 -30.03 5.02 11.26
C GLY A 279 -30.78 5.46 12.51
N PHE A 280 -32.11 5.31 12.51
CA PHE A 280 -33.01 5.59 13.63
C PHE A 280 -33.81 4.35 14.07
N ALA A 281 -33.48 3.17 13.52
CA ALA A 281 -34.24 1.94 13.75
C ALA A 281 -33.78 1.20 15.03
N SER A 282 -34.19 -0.05 15.17
CA SER A 282 -33.79 -0.86 16.34
C SER A 282 -32.28 -1.12 16.36
N SER A 283 -31.70 -1.34 17.55
CA SER A 283 -30.26 -1.67 17.68
C SER A 283 -29.84 -2.93 16.91
N ARG A 284 -30.79 -3.82 16.57
CA ARG A 284 -30.56 -5.00 15.74
C ARG A 284 -30.34 -4.62 14.28
N GLU A 285 -31.21 -3.80 13.70
CA GLU A 285 -31.11 -3.39 12.29
C GLU A 285 -29.86 -2.55 12.05
N SER A 286 -29.59 -1.57 12.92
CA SER A 286 -28.38 -0.76 12.80
C SER A 286 -27.10 -1.58 12.91
N LEU A 287 -27.04 -2.58 13.81
CA LEU A 287 -25.84 -3.42 13.96
C LEU A 287 -25.60 -4.32 12.74
N ASN A 288 -26.64 -4.92 12.18
CA ASN A 288 -26.51 -5.72 10.95
C ASN A 288 -26.18 -4.84 9.73
N GLU A 289 -26.66 -3.61 9.70
CA GLU A 289 -26.30 -2.66 8.65
C GLU A 289 -24.82 -2.24 8.74
N ILE A 290 -24.33 -1.95 9.95
CA ILE A 290 -22.91 -1.65 10.16
C ILE A 290 -22.05 -2.86 9.79
N PHE A 291 -22.47 -4.07 10.16
CA PHE A 291 -21.82 -5.30 9.73
C PHE A 291 -21.76 -5.41 8.20
N PHE A 292 -22.85 -5.09 7.50
CA PHE A 292 -22.91 -5.08 6.04
C PHE A 292 -21.96 -4.07 5.41
N LEU A 293 -21.91 -2.84 5.93
CA LEU A 293 -21.03 -1.79 5.42
C LEU A 293 -19.55 -2.14 5.64
N LYS A 294 -19.22 -2.70 6.81
CA LYS A 294 -17.87 -3.19 7.12
C LYS A 294 -17.45 -4.36 6.22
N LEU A 295 -18.33 -5.33 5.96
CA LEU A 295 -18.06 -6.42 5.00
C LEU A 295 -17.94 -5.93 3.56
N THR A 296 -18.78 -4.97 3.16
CA THR A 296 -18.73 -4.37 1.82
C THR A 296 -17.41 -3.63 1.62
N ALA A 297 -16.94 -2.90 2.63
CA ALA A 297 -15.62 -2.27 2.62
C ALA A 297 -14.51 -3.32 2.52
N LEU A 298 -14.55 -4.40 3.30
CA LEU A 298 -13.57 -5.50 3.21
C LEU A 298 -13.50 -6.11 1.81
N ARG A 299 -14.64 -6.47 1.23
CA ARG A 299 -14.73 -6.96 -0.14
C ARG A 299 -14.06 -6.00 -1.13
N ALA A 300 -14.32 -4.69 -0.99
CA ALA A 300 -13.71 -3.67 -1.85
C ALA A 300 -12.18 -3.61 -1.65
N LEU A 301 -11.68 -3.68 -0.41
CA LEU A 301 -10.23 -3.71 -0.11
C LEU A 301 -9.53 -4.87 -0.84
N PHE A 302 -10.08 -6.09 -0.74
CA PHE A 302 -9.52 -7.26 -1.43
C PHE A 302 -9.56 -7.12 -2.94
N THR A 303 -10.67 -6.60 -3.48
CA THR A 303 -10.83 -6.38 -4.92
C THR A 303 -9.79 -5.40 -5.46
N GLU A 304 -9.51 -4.33 -4.72
CA GLU A 304 -8.54 -3.31 -5.12
C GLU A 304 -7.10 -3.80 -5.06
N VAL A 305 -6.75 -4.55 -4.00
CA VAL A 305 -5.43 -5.19 -3.89
C VAL A 305 -5.22 -6.20 -5.02
N ARG A 306 -6.21 -7.06 -5.27
CA ARG A 306 -6.18 -8.03 -6.36
C ARG A 306 -6.01 -7.35 -7.72
N ALA A 307 -6.79 -6.30 -8.00
CA ALA A 307 -6.72 -5.58 -9.26
C ALA A 307 -5.33 -4.96 -9.46
N SER A 308 -4.76 -4.35 -8.42
CA SER A 308 -3.42 -3.78 -8.44
C SER A 308 -2.35 -4.85 -8.71
N ILE A 309 -2.37 -5.96 -7.96
CA ILE A 309 -1.40 -7.06 -8.13
C ILE A 309 -1.53 -7.71 -9.51
N LYS A 310 -2.76 -7.90 -10.01
CA LYS A 310 -3.00 -8.45 -11.35
C LYS A 310 -2.36 -7.61 -12.45
N ALA A 311 -2.48 -6.29 -12.35
CA ALA A 311 -1.96 -5.35 -13.35
C ALA A 311 -0.43 -5.31 -13.36
N HIS A 312 0.21 -5.37 -12.20
CA HIS A 312 1.67 -5.20 -12.08
C HIS A 312 2.43 -6.53 -12.01
N GLN A 313 1.77 -7.63 -11.63
CA GLN A 313 2.40 -8.88 -11.23
C GLN A 313 3.52 -8.66 -10.19
N LEU A 314 3.24 -7.77 -9.23
CA LEU A 314 4.07 -7.45 -8.08
C LEU A 314 3.19 -7.47 -6.82
N PRO A 315 3.63 -8.06 -5.71
CA PRO A 315 2.96 -7.88 -4.42
C PRO A 315 3.12 -6.43 -3.93
N LEU A 316 2.32 -6.01 -2.95
CA LEU A 316 2.40 -4.64 -2.41
C LEU A 316 3.40 -4.58 -1.25
N LEU A 317 3.41 -5.56 -0.35
CA LEU A 317 4.35 -5.70 0.78
C LEU A 317 4.37 -4.51 1.75
N ASN A 318 3.32 -3.69 1.77
CA ASN A 318 3.23 -2.50 2.62
C ASN A 318 1.79 -2.13 3.03
N LEU A 319 0.87 -3.09 2.92
CA LEU A 319 -0.53 -2.85 3.21
C LEU A 319 -0.77 -2.52 4.69
N SER A 320 -1.68 -1.58 4.89
CA SER A 320 -2.12 -1.02 6.18
C SER A 320 -3.42 -0.26 5.97
N PRO A 321 -4.20 0.09 7.00
CA PRO A 321 -5.40 0.90 6.85
C PRO A 321 -5.15 2.23 6.11
N ALA A 322 -3.99 2.84 6.32
CA ALA A 322 -3.57 4.07 5.64
C ALA A 322 -3.30 3.89 4.13
N SER A 323 -3.28 2.65 3.62
CA SER A 323 -3.16 2.35 2.19
C SER A 323 -4.45 2.63 1.43
N PHE A 324 -5.56 2.81 2.15
CA PHE A 324 -6.88 2.90 1.59
C PHE A 324 -7.54 4.24 1.92
N ARG A 325 -8.32 4.72 0.96
CA ARG A 325 -9.24 5.83 1.11
C ARG A 325 -10.63 5.42 0.66
N LEU A 326 -11.64 6.07 1.20
CA LEU A 326 -13.02 5.92 0.78
C LEU A 326 -13.54 7.23 0.20
N SER A 327 -14.19 7.11 -0.95
CA SER A 327 -14.98 8.17 -1.54
C SER A 327 -16.44 7.97 -1.16
N LEU A 328 -17.11 9.06 -0.76
CA LEU A 328 -18.56 9.10 -0.59
C LEU A 328 -19.11 9.91 -1.77
N PRO A 329 -19.59 9.27 -2.84
CA PRO A 329 -20.13 10.00 -3.97
C PRO A 329 -21.38 10.77 -3.56
N GLU A 330 -21.64 11.89 -4.23
CA GLU A 330 -22.92 12.58 -4.10
C GLU A 330 -24.01 11.70 -4.71
N VAL A 331 -24.77 11.07 -3.83
CA VAL A 331 -26.00 10.37 -4.16
C VAL A 331 -27.18 11.30 -3.90
N GLY A 332 -28.31 11.07 -4.58
CA GLY A 332 -29.52 11.84 -4.30
C GLY A 332 -29.97 11.68 -2.84
N ASP A 333 -30.72 12.66 -2.34
CA ASP A 333 -31.13 12.79 -0.92
C ASP A 333 -31.85 11.56 -0.33
N HIS A 334 -32.30 10.63 -1.19
CA HIS A 334 -33.02 9.41 -0.80
C HIS A 334 -32.14 8.16 -0.64
N PHE A 335 -30.83 8.24 -0.90
CA PHE A 335 -29.93 7.09 -0.77
C PHE A 335 -28.93 7.28 0.39
N PRO A 336 -28.77 6.28 1.29
CA PRO A 336 -27.83 6.37 2.39
C PRO A 336 -26.38 6.50 1.89
N ALA A 337 -25.71 7.61 2.22
CA ALA A 337 -24.41 7.95 1.65
C ALA A 337 -23.33 6.88 1.87
N LEU A 338 -23.32 6.21 3.03
CA LEU A 338 -22.30 5.20 3.35
C LEU A 338 -22.43 3.91 2.52
N TRP A 339 -23.63 3.62 2.00
CA TRP A 339 -23.86 2.47 1.10
C TRP A 339 -23.22 2.65 -0.27
N ALA A 340 -23.01 3.90 -0.70
CA ALA A 340 -22.38 4.22 -1.96
C ALA A 340 -20.86 4.38 -1.85
N SER A 341 -20.29 4.09 -0.67
CA SER A 341 -18.86 4.24 -0.44
C SER A 341 -18.05 3.40 -1.43
N ARG A 342 -16.97 3.99 -1.96
CA ARG A 342 -16.02 3.28 -2.82
C ARG A 342 -14.64 3.33 -2.23
N CYS A 343 -14.01 2.17 -2.11
CA CYS A 343 -12.63 2.06 -1.64
C CYS A 343 -11.63 2.32 -2.78
N VAL A 344 -10.51 2.95 -2.45
CA VAL A 344 -9.41 3.23 -3.37
C VAL A 344 -8.10 2.88 -2.68
N LEU A 345 -7.24 2.13 -3.37
CA LEU A 345 -5.85 1.92 -2.97
C LEU A 345 -5.04 3.15 -3.38
N VAL A 346 -4.44 3.85 -2.42
CA VAL A 346 -3.76 5.14 -2.63
C VAL A 346 -2.26 5.12 -2.34
N LYS A 347 -1.73 3.97 -1.90
CA LYS A 347 -0.30 3.74 -1.69
C LYS A 347 0.23 2.79 -2.77
N PRO A 348 1.32 3.14 -3.46
CA PRO A 348 2.00 2.21 -4.35
C PRO A 348 2.61 1.08 -3.53
N GLY A 349 2.78 -0.08 -4.17
CA GLY A 349 3.48 -1.21 -3.58
C GLY A 349 4.94 -0.87 -3.27
N GLN A 350 5.57 -1.62 -2.39
CA GLN A 350 7.00 -1.55 -2.10
C GLN A 350 7.75 -2.78 -2.59
N ALA A 351 7.11 -3.70 -3.30
CA ALA A 351 7.84 -4.81 -3.90
C ALA A 351 8.76 -4.35 -5.03
N TYR A 352 9.92 -4.99 -5.09
CA TYR A 352 10.83 -4.92 -6.21
C TYR A 352 11.24 -6.35 -6.62
N PRO A 353 11.10 -6.70 -7.91
CA PRO A 353 11.46 -8.03 -8.40
C PRO A 353 12.99 -8.17 -8.49
N LEU A 354 13.53 -9.17 -7.82
CA LEU A 354 14.93 -9.56 -7.94
C LEU A 354 15.15 -10.27 -9.28
N LYS A 355 16.14 -9.79 -10.05
CA LYS A 355 16.53 -10.38 -11.32
C LYS A 355 17.59 -11.46 -11.09
N ILE A 356 17.15 -12.68 -10.80
CA ILE A 356 18.05 -13.83 -10.74
C ILE A 356 18.16 -14.42 -12.15
N LYS A 357 19.32 -14.22 -12.80
CA LYS A 357 19.57 -14.49 -14.24
C LYS A 357 19.30 -15.94 -14.71
N SER A 358 19.05 -16.87 -13.80
CA SER A 358 19.08 -18.30 -14.07
C SER A 358 17.81 -19.05 -13.65
N THR A 359 16.72 -18.35 -13.36
CA THR A 359 15.45 -18.93 -12.90
C THR A 359 14.27 -18.14 -13.42
N GLU A 360 13.17 -18.84 -13.73
CA GLU A 360 11.87 -18.23 -14.03
C GLU A 360 11.09 -17.81 -12.78
N GLN A 361 11.47 -18.31 -11.59
CA GLN A 361 10.88 -17.89 -10.33
C GLN A 361 11.21 -16.41 -10.06
N LYS A 362 10.16 -15.66 -9.73
CA LYS A 362 10.28 -14.26 -9.30
C LYS A 362 10.41 -14.21 -7.80
N TYR A 363 11.45 -13.54 -7.34
CA TYR A 363 11.63 -13.22 -5.93
C TYR A 363 11.37 -11.73 -5.74
N PHE A 364 10.75 -11.38 -4.62
CA PHE A 364 10.44 -10.00 -4.31
C PHE A 364 11.17 -9.58 -3.05
N ILE A 365 11.71 -8.38 -3.08
CA ILE A 365 12.19 -7.67 -1.90
C ILE A 365 11.32 -6.47 -1.65
N ARG A 366 11.27 -6.02 -0.41
CA ARG A 366 10.59 -4.79 -0.04
C ARG A 366 11.56 -3.62 -0.11
N LEU A 367 11.13 -2.52 -0.73
CA LEU A 367 11.85 -1.25 -0.76
C LEU A 367 11.57 -0.40 0.48
N GLY A 368 12.59 0.31 0.95
CA GLY A 368 12.49 1.23 2.08
C GLY A 368 12.69 0.55 3.43
N ARG A 369 12.67 1.35 4.50
CA ARG A 369 12.84 0.85 5.87
C ARG A 369 11.58 0.10 6.32
N VAL A 370 11.79 -1.04 6.97
CA VAL A 370 10.72 -1.80 7.63
C VAL A 370 10.59 -1.30 9.05
N GLU A 371 9.54 -0.53 9.31
CA GLU A 371 9.13 -0.22 10.68
C GLU A 371 8.33 -1.40 11.27
N PRO A 372 8.48 -1.70 12.56
CA PRO A 372 7.65 -2.69 13.23
C PRO A 372 6.16 -2.36 13.06
N SER A 373 5.40 -3.30 12.52
CA SER A 373 3.98 -3.10 12.22
C SER A 373 3.22 -4.41 12.37
N PRO A 374 2.07 -4.43 13.07
CA PRO A 374 1.25 -5.64 13.17
C PRO A 374 0.63 -6.04 11.83
N PHE A 375 0.61 -5.13 10.83
CA PHE A 375 0.06 -5.40 9.50
C PHE A 375 1.01 -6.18 8.60
N LEU A 376 2.28 -6.35 9.00
CA LEU A 376 3.27 -7.08 8.23
C LEU A 376 3.56 -8.41 8.93
N PRO A 377 3.72 -9.51 8.19
CA PRO A 377 4.22 -10.76 8.73
C PRO A 377 5.50 -10.57 9.53
N GLU A 378 5.65 -11.35 10.59
CA GLU A 378 6.90 -11.42 11.34
C GLU A 378 8.02 -11.88 10.40
N GLY A 379 9.18 -11.22 10.45
CA GLY A 379 10.30 -11.51 9.54
C GLY A 379 10.23 -10.82 8.18
N LEU A 380 9.17 -10.08 7.84
CA LEU A 380 9.07 -9.30 6.60
C LEU A 380 10.05 -8.10 6.65
N GLY A 381 11.31 -8.35 6.29
CA GLY A 381 12.43 -7.40 6.40
C GLY A 381 13.56 -7.85 7.34
N ALA A 382 13.42 -9.01 8.01
CA ALA A 382 14.48 -9.64 8.78
C ALA A 382 15.50 -10.30 7.84
N HIS A 383 16.24 -9.47 7.11
CA HIS A 383 17.41 -9.92 6.38
C HIS A 383 18.49 -10.25 7.40
N SER A 384 18.91 -11.52 7.46
CA SER A 384 20.11 -11.89 8.19
C SER A 384 21.27 -11.96 7.21
N PHE A 385 22.37 -11.30 7.57
CA PHE A 385 23.63 -11.39 6.84
C PHE A 385 24.70 -11.84 7.81
N GLY A 386 25.70 -12.52 7.30
CA GLY A 386 26.79 -12.98 8.14
C GLY A 386 27.94 -13.53 7.34
N ILE A 387 28.91 -14.05 8.08
CA ILE A 387 30.05 -14.77 7.53
C ILE A 387 29.92 -16.22 8.00
N GLY A 388 30.11 -17.15 7.09
CA GLY A 388 30.00 -18.58 7.37
C GLY A 388 30.99 -19.41 6.58
N SER A 389 30.92 -20.72 6.80
CA SER A 389 31.68 -21.72 6.07
C SER A 389 30.75 -22.50 5.14
N VAL A 390 31.04 -22.53 3.85
CA VAL A 390 30.27 -23.33 2.89
C VAL A 390 31.03 -24.62 2.57
N ARG A 391 30.43 -25.77 2.84
CA ARG A 391 30.94 -27.08 2.45
C ARG A 391 30.18 -27.57 1.22
N LEU A 392 30.85 -27.65 0.08
CA LEU A 392 30.27 -28.23 -1.13
C LEU A 392 30.26 -29.76 -1.02
N ARG A 393 29.10 -30.38 -1.22
CA ARG A 393 28.95 -31.84 -1.26
C ARG A 393 28.96 -32.35 -2.68
N ASN A 394 28.24 -31.67 -3.57
CA ASN A 394 28.07 -32.10 -4.94
C ASN A 394 27.96 -30.91 -5.90
N VAL A 395 28.37 -31.15 -7.14
CA VAL A 395 28.26 -30.20 -8.26
C VAL A 395 27.55 -30.92 -9.40
N LEU A 396 26.27 -30.63 -9.53
CA LEU A 396 25.38 -31.20 -10.53
C LEU A 396 25.44 -30.35 -11.79
N THR A 397 25.59 -30.97 -12.96
CA THR A 397 25.54 -30.28 -14.26
C THR A 397 24.42 -30.92 -15.07
N ASP A 398 23.47 -30.12 -15.51
CA ASP A 398 22.33 -30.55 -16.33
C ASP A 398 22.09 -29.54 -17.47
N THR A 399 21.11 -29.83 -18.33
CA THR A 399 20.63 -28.98 -19.43
C THR A 399 20.30 -27.55 -18.99
N ASP A 400 19.77 -27.37 -17.78
CA ASP A 400 19.41 -26.07 -17.21
C ASP A 400 20.61 -25.28 -16.62
N GLY A 401 21.76 -25.93 -16.44
CA GLY A 401 22.98 -25.31 -15.92
C GLY A 401 23.69 -26.12 -14.83
N THR A 402 24.55 -25.47 -14.06
CA THR A 402 25.27 -26.08 -12.93
C THR A 402 24.61 -25.71 -11.60
N ALA A 403 24.27 -26.70 -10.79
CA ALA A 403 23.73 -26.54 -9.44
C ALA A 403 24.69 -27.13 -8.39
N LEU A 404 24.78 -26.49 -7.23
CA LEU A 404 25.60 -26.92 -6.11
C LEU A 404 24.72 -27.43 -4.98
N GLU A 405 25.10 -28.55 -4.39
CA GLU A 405 24.52 -29.04 -3.15
C GLU A 405 25.56 -28.94 -2.04
N GLY A 406 25.17 -28.39 -0.89
CA GLY A 406 26.13 -28.09 0.17
C GLY A 406 25.50 -27.88 1.54
N THR A 407 26.37 -27.57 2.50
CA THR A 407 26.00 -27.09 3.84
C THR A 407 26.61 -25.71 4.05
N LEU A 408 25.82 -24.74 4.47
CA LEU A 408 26.30 -23.51 5.10
C LEU A 408 26.37 -23.74 6.61
N VAL A 409 27.49 -23.37 7.23
CA VAL A 409 27.66 -23.30 8.68
C VAL A 409 27.90 -21.84 9.05
N ALA A 410 26.94 -21.22 9.73
CA ALA A 410 27.01 -19.83 10.15
C ALA A 410 27.68 -19.67 11.52
N GLU A 411 28.24 -18.48 11.77
CA GLU A 411 28.75 -18.09 13.09
C GLU A 411 27.60 -17.90 14.10
N ASP A 412 26.48 -17.37 13.64
CA ASP A 412 25.27 -17.08 14.41
C ASP A 412 24.11 -18.05 14.11
N TYR A 413 23.03 -17.93 14.88
CA TYR A 413 21.79 -18.70 14.69
C TYR A 413 21.15 -18.39 13.32
N LEU A 414 20.84 -19.44 12.57
CA LEU A 414 20.10 -19.33 11.31
C LEU A 414 18.61 -19.54 11.58
N GLY A 415 17.87 -18.45 11.71
CA GLY A 415 16.40 -18.47 11.78
C GLY A 415 15.79 -18.66 10.40
N LEU A 416 16.08 -19.80 9.76
CA LEU A 416 15.69 -20.11 8.38
C LEU A 416 14.31 -20.77 8.29
N ASP A 417 13.47 -20.28 7.39
CA ASP A 417 12.32 -21.02 6.89
C ASP A 417 12.70 -21.88 5.66
N SER A 418 12.00 -22.98 5.44
CA SER A 418 12.09 -23.82 4.22
C SER A 418 11.98 -23.07 2.90
N HIS A 419 11.34 -21.90 2.91
CA HIS A 419 11.06 -21.13 1.71
C HIS A 419 12.04 -19.98 1.51
N ASP A 420 12.90 -19.68 2.49
CA ASP A 420 13.87 -18.61 2.38
C ASP A 420 14.89 -18.88 1.28
N LEU A 421 15.29 -17.81 0.59
CA LEU A 421 16.37 -17.86 -0.37
C LEU A 421 17.68 -17.52 0.31
N LEU A 422 18.64 -18.44 0.23
CA LEU A 422 20.00 -18.23 0.69
C LEU A 422 20.83 -17.69 -0.47
N TRP A 423 21.43 -16.52 -0.27
CA TRP A 423 22.48 -16.00 -1.14
C TRP A 423 23.84 -16.15 -0.47
N PHE A 424 24.88 -16.51 -1.23
CA PHE A 424 26.25 -16.55 -0.72
C PHE A 424 27.30 -16.35 -1.82
N LYS A 425 28.51 -15.97 -1.41
CA LYS A 425 29.67 -15.84 -2.30
C LYS A 425 30.74 -16.87 -1.97
N LEU A 426 31.24 -17.55 -3.00
CA LEU A 426 32.37 -18.46 -2.89
C LEU A 426 33.63 -17.85 -3.53
N PRO A 427 34.76 -17.78 -2.81
CA PRO A 427 36.04 -17.45 -3.41
C PRO A 427 36.57 -18.66 -4.20
N LEU A 428 36.70 -18.53 -5.52
CA LEU A 428 37.25 -19.57 -6.40
C LEU A 428 38.40 -18.99 -7.24
N GLY A 429 39.63 -19.24 -6.82
CA GLY A 429 40.81 -18.62 -7.44
C GLY A 429 40.85 -17.11 -7.20
N GLN A 430 40.91 -16.31 -8.27
CA GLN A 430 40.84 -14.85 -8.22
C GLN A 430 39.40 -14.31 -8.36
N GLU A 431 38.43 -15.19 -8.64
CA GLU A 431 37.03 -14.81 -8.83
C GLU A 431 36.21 -15.03 -7.56
N ARG A 432 35.14 -14.25 -7.42
CA ARG A 432 34.10 -14.46 -6.41
C ARG A 432 32.81 -14.80 -7.12
N LEU A 433 32.34 -16.03 -6.95
CA LEU A 433 31.13 -16.52 -7.58
C LEU A 433 29.94 -16.32 -6.65
N GLU A 434 28.84 -15.82 -7.19
CA GLU A 434 27.59 -15.59 -6.45
C GLU A 434 26.60 -16.72 -6.74
N PHE A 435 25.94 -17.21 -5.69
CA PHE A 435 24.94 -18.27 -5.79
C PHE A 435 23.68 -17.91 -5.02
N TYR A 436 22.54 -18.38 -5.53
CA TYR A 436 21.23 -18.32 -4.88
C TYR A 436 20.77 -19.75 -4.66
N ALA A 437 20.25 -20.07 -3.49
CA ALA A 437 19.95 -21.43 -3.09
C ALA A 437 18.71 -21.56 -2.23
N HIS A 438 17.98 -22.66 -2.43
CA HIS A 438 16.91 -23.07 -1.54
C HIS A 438 17.48 -23.84 -0.36
N VAL A 439 16.94 -23.60 0.83
CA VAL A 439 17.31 -24.31 2.05
C VAL A 439 16.38 -25.49 2.27
N TYR A 440 16.95 -26.64 2.65
CA TYR A 440 16.18 -27.80 3.08
C TYR A 440 16.14 -27.84 4.61
N THR A 441 14.97 -27.61 5.19
CA THR A 441 14.74 -27.69 6.65
C THR A 441 14.22 -29.06 7.11
N GLY A 442 13.94 -29.97 6.19
CA GLY A 442 13.37 -31.30 6.49
C GLY A 442 14.29 -32.28 7.21
N GLU A 443 15.60 -31.99 7.31
CA GLU A 443 16.55 -32.76 8.09
C GLU A 443 17.19 -31.83 9.14
N THR A 444 17.05 -32.14 10.43
CA THR A 444 17.63 -31.36 11.53
C THR A 444 19.16 -31.47 11.51
N ILE A 445 19.84 -30.40 11.08
CA ILE A 445 21.32 -30.36 10.97
C ILE A 445 21.94 -29.51 12.10
N GLY A 446 21.14 -28.68 12.77
CA GLY A 446 21.56 -27.85 13.90
C GLY A 446 21.17 -26.39 13.69
N PRO A 447 21.11 -25.57 14.76
CA PRO A 447 20.58 -24.20 14.69
C PRO A 447 21.46 -23.20 13.91
N ARG A 448 22.66 -23.60 13.49
CA ARG A 448 23.61 -22.79 12.71
C ARG A 448 23.96 -23.40 11.36
N GLU A 449 23.29 -24.49 10.99
CA GLU A 449 23.61 -25.23 9.78
C GLU A 449 22.41 -25.30 8.85
N ALA A 450 22.64 -25.00 7.57
CA ALA A 450 21.64 -25.03 6.54
C ALA A 450 22.11 -25.88 5.36
N ARG A 451 21.37 -26.94 5.04
CA ARG A 451 21.54 -27.64 3.77
C ARG A 451 20.91 -26.84 2.67
N PHE A 452 21.59 -26.74 1.55
CA PHE A 452 21.09 -25.98 0.42
C PHE A 452 21.30 -26.70 -0.90
N ARG A 453 20.48 -26.32 -1.88
CA ARG A 453 20.74 -26.56 -3.30
C ARG A 453 20.60 -25.26 -4.06
N THR A 454 21.61 -24.91 -4.84
CA THR A 454 21.57 -23.69 -5.64
C THR A 454 20.60 -23.83 -6.79
N VAL A 455 19.99 -22.71 -7.17
CA VAL A 455 19.37 -22.55 -8.47
C VAL A 455 20.44 -22.86 -9.54
N PRO A 456 20.12 -23.63 -10.60
CA PRO A 456 21.07 -23.87 -11.69
C PRO A 456 21.58 -22.55 -12.26
N ALA A 457 22.88 -22.45 -12.54
CA ALA A 457 23.50 -21.27 -13.13
C ALA A 457 24.34 -21.67 -14.36
N ARG A 458 24.30 -20.84 -15.40
CA ARG A 458 25.18 -21.00 -16.58
C ARG A 458 26.56 -20.47 -16.23
N LEU A 459 27.52 -21.38 -16.05
CA LEU A 459 28.89 -21.07 -15.68
C LEU A 459 29.84 -21.51 -16.81
N ALA A 460 30.96 -20.82 -16.96
CA ALA A 460 31.99 -21.21 -17.91
C ALA A 460 32.58 -22.59 -17.54
N GLU A 461 32.91 -23.40 -18.53
CA GLU A 461 33.44 -24.76 -18.33
C GLU A 461 34.65 -24.84 -17.38
N PRO A 462 35.63 -23.90 -17.42
CA PRO A 462 36.73 -23.88 -16.46
C PRO A 462 36.28 -23.69 -15.00
N VAL A 463 35.23 -22.89 -14.80
CA VAL A 463 34.64 -22.64 -13.46
C VAL A 463 33.96 -23.90 -12.96
N VAL A 464 33.20 -24.59 -13.80
CA VAL A 464 32.55 -25.87 -13.45
C VAL A 464 33.59 -26.92 -13.06
N ALA A 465 34.67 -27.03 -13.83
CA ALA A 465 35.77 -27.95 -13.52
C ALA A 465 36.48 -27.61 -12.19
N ALA A 466 36.65 -26.33 -11.88
CA ALA A 466 37.20 -25.89 -10.60
C ALA A 466 36.25 -26.18 -9.42
N LEU A 467 34.95 -25.95 -9.57
CA LEU A 467 33.94 -26.29 -8.55
C LEU A 467 33.89 -27.79 -8.29
N LYS A 468 33.94 -28.63 -9.34
CA LYS A 468 33.99 -30.10 -9.20
C LYS A 468 35.23 -30.57 -8.44
N ARG A 469 36.40 -29.96 -8.70
CA ARG A 469 37.63 -30.23 -7.93
C ARG A 469 37.55 -29.77 -6.48
N ALA A 470 36.80 -28.71 -6.21
CA ALA A 470 36.57 -28.18 -4.87
C ALA A 470 35.42 -28.89 -4.12
N ALA A 471 34.73 -29.84 -4.73
CA ALA A 471 33.74 -30.66 -4.04
C ALA A 471 34.39 -31.41 -2.86
N GLY A 472 33.77 -31.36 -1.69
CA GLY A 472 34.31 -31.89 -0.43
C GLY A 472 35.19 -30.93 0.35
N THR A 473 35.58 -29.78 -0.23
CA THR A 473 36.34 -28.72 0.48
C THR A 473 35.41 -27.74 1.21
N VAL A 474 35.96 -27.01 2.18
CA VAL A 474 35.23 -25.98 2.94
C VAL A 474 35.72 -24.59 2.55
N PHE A 475 34.82 -23.77 2.04
CA PHE A 475 35.04 -22.36 1.76
C PHE A 475 34.82 -21.55 3.02
N GLN A 476 35.93 -21.21 3.70
CA GLN A 476 35.95 -20.37 4.89
C GLN A 476 35.62 -18.92 4.57
N LYS A 477 35.01 -18.20 5.52
CA LYS A 477 34.70 -16.77 5.41
C LYS A 477 33.86 -16.39 4.19
N SER A 478 32.91 -17.26 3.83
CA SER A 478 31.95 -17.00 2.76
C SER A 478 30.85 -16.07 3.30
N PRO A 479 30.68 -14.86 2.75
CA PRO A 479 29.56 -14.02 3.15
C PRO A 479 28.27 -14.65 2.65
N TYR A 480 27.22 -14.56 3.47
CA TYR A 480 25.89 -15.05 3.13
C TYR A 480 24.83 -14.04 3.55
N GLU A 481 23.69 -14.11 2.88
CA GLU A 481 22.47 -13.39 3.21
C GLU A 481 21.27 -14.33 3.09
N ILE A 482 20.29 -14.15 3.97
CA ILE A 482 19.01 -14.88 3.94
C ILE A 482 17.93 -13.89 3.57
N TRP A 483 17.21 -14.22 2.50
CA TRP A 483 16.13 -13.41 1.98
C TRP A 483 14.81 -14.15 2.18
N PRO A 484 13.86 -13.60 2.97
CA PRO A 484 12.57 -14.24 3.15
C PRO A 484 11.82 -14.31 1.82
N LEU A 485 11.07 -15.38 1.60
CA LEU A 485 10.20 -15.47 0.43
C LEU A 485 9.02 -14.52 0.59
N LEU A 486 9.10 -13.37 -0.05
CA LEU A 486 8.02 -12.41 -0.10
C LEU A 486 7.19 -12.64 -1.36
N SER A 487 5.87 -12.74 -1.21
CA SER A 487 4.91 -12.85 -2.32
C SER A 487 3.53 -12.33 -1.90
N SER A 488 2.51 -12.44 -2.76
CA SER A 488 1.15 -11.94 -2.50
C SER A 488 0.43 -12.55 -1.28
N PRO A 489 0.75 -13.76 -0.78
CA PRO A 489 0.24 -14.19 0.52
C PRO A 489 0.66 -13.27 1.68
N CYS A 490 1.78 -12.54 1.58
CA CYS A 490 2.12 -11.50 2.57
C CYS A 490 1.06 -10.39 2.59
N ASP A 491 0.55 -9.99 1.42
CA ASP A 491 -0.54 -9.01 1.31
C ASP A 491 -1.87 -9.60 1.82
N LEU A 492 -2.10 -10.90 1.63
CA LEU A 492 -3.25 -11.61 2.21
C LEU A 492 -3.22 -11.58 3.74
N TYR A 493 -2.04 -11.82 4.35
CA TYR A 493 -1.85 -11.65 5.79
C TYR A 493 -2.20 -10.23 6.24
N SER A 494 -1.66 -9.21 5.56
CA SER A 494 -1.95 -7.81 5.89
C SER A 494 -3.46 -7.51 5.81
N LEU A 495 -4.14 -8.03 4.80
CA LEU A 495 -5.60 -7.94 4.68
C LEU A 495 -6.33 -8.72 5.79
N GLY A 496 -5.78 -9.84 6.26
CA GLY A 496 -6.26 -10.56 7.45
C GLY A 496 -6.20 -9.71 8.71
N VAL A 497 -5.10 -9.00 8.94
CA VAL A 497 -4.96 -8.07 10.08
C VAL A 497 -5.93 -6.89 9.94
N ILE A 498 -6.08 -6.33 8.74
CA ILE A 498 -7.08 -5.28 8.48
C ILE A 498 -8.50 -5.81 8.71
N ALA A 499 -8.81 -7.05 8.31
CA ALA A 499 -10.10 -7.68 8.57
C ALA A 499 -10.36 -7.90 10.07
N THR A 500 -9.35 -8.27 10.86
CA THR A 500 -9.43 -8.28 12.32
C THR A 500 -9.76 -6.88 12.85
N ARG A 501 -9.08 -5.83 12.36
CA ARG A 501 -9.39 -4.44 12.72
C ARG A 501 -10.81 -4.04 12.34
N VAL A 502 -11.32 -4.47 11.20
CA VAL A 502 -12.66 -4.11 10.74
C VAL A 502 -13.75 -4.81 11.58
N LEU A 503 -13.59 -6.10 11.87
CA LEU A 503 -14.65 -6.93 12.45
C LEU A 503 -14.56 -7.08 13.97
N LEU A 504 -13.35 -7.26 14.52
CA LEU A 504 -13.14 -7.72 15.90
C LEU A 504 -12.40 -6.71 16.79
N ALA A 505 -12.09 -5.53 16.25
CA ALA A 505 -11.44 -4.47 16.99
C ALA A 505 -12.08 -3.11 16.65
N ASN A 506 -11.96 -2.20 17.60
CA ASN A 506 -12.32 -0.79 17.47
C ASN A 506 -11.26 0.07 18.17
N SER A 507 -11.51 1.37 18.21
CA SER A 507 -10.70 2.38 18.88
C SER A 507 -10.41 2.12 20.38
N GLN A 508 -11.22 1.30 21.06
CA GLN A 508 -11.08 0.96 22.48
C GLN A 508 -10.31 -0.35 22.71
N THR A 509 -10.04 -1.10 21.63
CA THR A 509 -9.32 -2.37 21.71
C THR A 509 -7.85 -2.23 21.36
N ASN A 510 -7.00 -3.07 21.97
CA ASN A 510 -5.61 -3.19 21.59
C ASN A 510 -5.47 -4.22 20.44
N LEU A 511 -5.37 -3.73 19.20
CA LEU A 511 -5.32 -4.58 18.00
C LEU A 511 -4.23 -5.67 18.07
N PRO A 512 -2.97 -5.39 18.47
CA PRO A 512 -1.96 -6.43 18.68
C PRO A 512 -2.41 -7.58 19.60
N VAL A 513 -3.11 -7.27 20.71
CA VAL A 513 -3.62 -8.29 21.64
C VAL A 513 -4.73 -9.12 20.99
N VAL A 514 -5.67 -8.47 20.31
CA VAL A 514 -6.74 -9.17 19.58
C VAL A 514 -6.14 -10.07 18.49
N LEU A 515 -5.13 -9.57 17.77
CA LEU A 515 -4.47 -10.32 16.71
C LEU A 515 -3.76 -11.57 17.23
N ASP A 516 -3.04 -11.49 18.34
CA ASP A 516 -2.37 -12.66 18.94
C ASP A 516 -3.37 -13.75 19.36
N GLU A 517 -4.48 -13.34 19.99
CA GLU A 517 -5.57 -14.25 20.36
C GLU A 517 -6.23 -14.88 19.12
N ILE A 518 -6.40 -14.13 18.03
CA ILE A 518 -6.93 -14.63 16.76
C ILE A 518 -5.96 -15.61 16.09
N LEU A 519 -4.66 -15.31 16.04
CA LEU A 519 -3.65 -16.23 15.52
C LEU A 519 -3.52 -17.50 16.38
N SER A 520 -3.70 -17.39 17.69
CA SER A 520 -3.80 -18.52 18.62
C SER A 520 -5.03 -19.39 18.30
N LEU A 521 -6.20 -18.77 18.10
CA LEU A 521 -7.43 -19.46 17.70
C LEU A 521 -7.27 -20.19 16.35
N THR A 522 -6.69 -19.54 15.34
CA THR A 522 -6.42 -20.16 14.03
C THR A 522 -5.54 -21.40 14.18
N ARG A 523 -4.44 -21.32 14.95
CA ARG A 523 -3.56 -22.47 15.20
C ARG A 523 -4.28 -23.62 15.92
N ARG A 524 -5.18 -23.31 16.86
CA ARG A 524 -5.98 -24.34 17.56
C ARG A 524 -6.93 -25.07 16.62
N LEU A 525 -7.60 -24.36 15.71
CA LEU A 525 -8.48 -24.99 14.73
C LEU A 525 -7.73 -25.97 13.82
N SER A 526 -6.45 -25.69 13.54
CA SER A 526 -5.60 -26.52 12.67
C SER A 526 -5.08 -27.81 13.30
N LYS A 527 -5.06 -27.97 14.63
CA LYS A 527 -4.37 -29.08 15.31
C LYS A 527 -4.88 -30.49 15.00
N ASP A 528 -6.07 -30.63 14.39
CA ASP A 528 -6.70 -31.94 14.12
C ASP A 528 -7.27 -32.08 12.68
N ALA A 529 -6.91 -31.18 11.75
CA ALA A 529 -7.56 -31.13 10.44
C ALA A 529 -6.86 -32.03 9.41
N ALA A 530 -7.49 -33.16 9.08
CA ALA A 530 -7.44 -33.71 7.75
C ALA A 530 -8.56 -33.04 6.92
N GLU A 531 -8.16 -32.32 5.87
CA GLU A 531 -9.01 -31.68 4.83
C GLU A 531 -9.84 -30.43 5.18
N ASP A 532 -9.97 -29.59 4.14
CA ASP A 532 -10.52 -28.22 4.06
C ASP A 532 -12.03 -28.06 4.38
N ALA A 533 -12.76 -29.15 4.59
CA ALA A 533 -14.23 -29.14 4.42
C ALA A 533 -15.07 -28.81 5.68
N ALA A 534 -14.48 -28.77 6.88
CA ALA A 534 -15.26 -28.69 8.13
C ALA A 534 -14.88 -27.53 9.08
N SER A 535 -14.46 -26.38 8.56
CA SER A 535 -14.00 -25.25 9.39
C SER A 535 -15.09 -24.64 10.28
N LEU A 536 -16.31 -24.44 9.76
CA LEU A 536 -17.39 -23.77 10.50
C LEU A 536 -18.01 -24.62 11.63
N PRO A 537 -18.35 -25.91 11.43
CA PRO A 537 -18.83 -26.76 12.52
C PRO A 537 -17.79 -26.91 13.64
N LYS A 538 -16.50 -27.03 13.29
CA LYS A 538 -15.41 -27.11 14.27
C LYS A 538 -15.27 -25.81 15.06
N LEU A 539 -15.36 -24.66 14.38
CA LEU A 539 -15.39 -23.36 15.05
C LEU A 539 -16.56 -23.28 16.03
N LYS A 540 -17.77 -23.63 15.61
CA LYS A 540 -18.95 -23.66 16.50
C LYS A 540 -18.70 -24.52 17.75
N ALA A 541 -18.25 -25.76 17.58
CA ALA A 541 -17.96 -26.65 18.70
C ALA A 541 -16.90 -26.07 19.65
N LEU A 542 -15.85 -25.44 19.12
CA LEU A 542 -14.80 -24.82 19.93
C LEU A 542 -15.32 -23.60 20.72
N LEU A 543 -16.12 -22.75 20.09
CA LEU A 543 -16.73 -21.58 20.74
C LEU A 543 -17.79 -21.98 21.78
N ASP A 544 -18.47 -23.12 21.58
CA ASP A 544 -19.43 -23.67 22.53
C ASP A 544 -18.73 -24.23 23.78
N ALA A 545 -17.53 -24.81 23.61
CA ALA A 545 -16.72 -25.34 24.69
C ALA A 545 -15.98 -24.26 25.51
N GLU A 546 -15.56 -23.16 24.88
CA GLU A 546 -14.72 -22.13 25.50
C GLU A 546 -15.39 -20.73 25.48
N PRO A 547 -16.06 -20.30 26.57
CA PRO A 547 -16.73 -18.99 26.63
C PRO A 547 -15.82 -17.80 26.33
N ARG A 548 -14.54 -17.85 26.74
CA ARG A 548 -13.56 -16.80 26.45
C ARG A 548 -13.35 -16.61 24.94
N LEU A 549 -13.28 -17.70 24.17
CA LEU A 549 -13.13 -17.64 22.71
C LEU A 549 -14.41 -17.10 22.05
N ARG A 550 -15.58 -17.47 22.59
CA ARG A 550 -16.87 -16.94 22.13
C ARG A 550 -17.01 -15.44 22.36
N ASP A 551 -16.46 -14.92 23.46
CA ASP A 551 -16.42 -13.49 23.74
C ASP A 551 -15.39 -12.77 22.87
N LEU A 552 -14.22 -13.36 22.63
CA LEU A 552 -13.20 -12.85 21.71
C LEU A 552 -13.77 -12.56 20.31
N VAL A 553 -14.54 -13.50 19.75
CA VAL A 553 -15.08 -13.37 18.39
C VAL A 553 -16.50 -12.77 18.35
N SER A 554 -16.95 -12.12 19.42
CA SER A 554 -18.30 -11.52 19.47
C SER A 554 -18.38 -10.20 18.68
N PRO A 555 -19.52 -9.87 18.04
CA PRO A 555 -19.67 -8.67 17.20
C PRO A 555 -19.71 -7.34 17.96
N HIS A 556 -19.51 -7.34 19.29
CA HIS A 556 -19.55 -6.12 20.09
C HIS A 556 -18.53 -5.05 19.66
N ALA A 557 -17.42 -5.45 19.05
CA ALA A 557 -16.42 -4.53 18.51
C ALA A 557 -16.85 -3.80 17.22
N LEU A 558 -17.99 -4.17 16.60
CA LEU A 558 -18.49 -3.48 15.42
C LEU A 558 -18.83 -2.01 15.70
N ILE A 559 -19.21 -1.69 16.94
CA ILE A 559 -19.57 -0.35 17.39
C ILE A 559 -18.94 0.00 18.74
N GLU A 560 -18.93 1.29 19.09
CA GLU A 560 -18.40 1.80 20.35
C GLU A 560 -19.52 2.25 21.30
N SER A 561 -20.46 1.35 21.58
CA SER A 561 -21.63 1.65 22.42
C SER A 561 -21.57 0.97 23.80
N GLY A 562 -20.44 0.34 24.15
CA GLY A 562 -20.28 -0.42 25.40
C GLY A 562 -21.15 -1.67 25.49
N LEU A 563 -21.64 -2.20 24.36
CA LEU A 563 -22.43 -3.43 24.34
C LEU A 563 -21.62 -4.61 24.90
N SER A 564 -22.24 -5.40 25.76
CA SER A 564 -21.62 -6.65 26.23
C SER A 564 -21.53 -7.67 25.07
N PRO A 565 -20.52 -8.57 25.09
CA PRO A 565 -20.39 -9.62 24.08
C PRO A 565 -21.65 -10.47 23.92
N GLN A 566 -22.37 -10.76 25.01
CA GLN A 566 -23.62 -11.50 24.96
C GLN A 566 -24.72 -10.72 24.24
N LYS A 567 -24.91 -9.44 24.58
CA LYS A 567 -25.98 -8.65 23.99
C LYS A 567 -25.76 -8.43 22.50
N ALA A 568 -24.51 -8.20 22.08
CA ALA A 568 -24.19 -8.02 20.67
C ALA A 568 -24.50 -9.28 19.84
N ARG A 569 -24.27 -10.49 20.38
CA ARG A 569 -24.64 -11.76 19.73
C ARG A 569 -26.16 -11.92 19.51
N GLU A 570 -26.98 -11.39 20.41
CA GLU A 570 -28.44 -11.40 20.27
C GLU A 570 -28.95 -10.43 19.19
N LEU A 571 -28.12 -9.46 18.79
CA LEU A 571 -28.49 -8.39 17.85
C LEU A 571 -28.00 -8.65 16.42
N ILE A 572 -27.07 -9.59 16.20
CA ILE A 572 -26.55 -9.90 14.86
C ILE A 572 -27.16 -11.18 14.31
N HIS A 573 -27.14 -11.35 12.99
CA HIS A 573 -27.42 -12.66 12.38
C HIS A 573 -26.27 -13.66 12.67
N PRO A 574 -26.49 -14.69 13.51
CA PRO A 574 -25.40 -15.48 14.10
C PRO A 574 -24.65 -16.32 13.06
N GLU A 575 -25.35 -16.90 12.08
CA GLU A 575 -24.71 -17.73 11.05
C GLU A 575 -23.79 -16.91 10.15
N LEU A 576 -24.27 -15.80 9.60
CA LEU A 576 -23.48 -14.89 8.77
C LEU A 576 -22.28 -14.31 9.53
N TRP A 577 -22.43 -14.02 10.81
CA TRP A 577 -21.33 -13.58 11.66
C TRP A 577 -20.25 -14.65 11.79
N LEU A 578 -20.63 -15.89 12.13
CA LEU A 578 -19.67 -16.98 12.30
C LEU A 578 -19.00 -17.39 10.98
N GLU A 579 -19.70 -17.28 9.85
CA GLU A 579 -19.09 -17.46 8.53
C GLU A 579 -18.05 -16.38 8.25
N ALA A 580 -18.31 -15.11 8.59
CA ALA A 580 -17.33 -14.03 8.46
C ALA A 580 -16.10 -14.25 9.36
N VAL A 581 -16.30 -14.72 10.60
CA VAL A 581 -15.18 -15.13 11.50
C VAL A 581 -14.41 -16.30 10.90
N SER A 582 -15.09 -17.32 10.37
CA SER A 582 -14.43 -18.48 9.74
C SER A 582 -13.62 -18.08 8.49
N LEU A 583 -14.10 -17.10 7.71
CA LEU A 583 -13.34 -16.51 6.61
C LEU A 583 -12.10 -15.79 7.14
N LEU A 584 -12.24 -14.93 8.16
CA LEU A 584 -11.14 -14.19 8.77
C LEU A 584 -9.99 -15.11 9.21
N LEU A 585 -10.30 -16.20 9.91
CA LEU A 585 -9.28 -17.10 10.44
C LEU A 585 -8.42 -17.76 9.33
N ARG A 586 -8.94 -17.87 8.10
CA ARG A 586 -8.24 -18.46 6.95
C ARG A 586 -7.34 -17.49 6.19
N LEU A 587 -7.39 -16.19 6.53
CA LEU A 587 -6.60 -15.14 5.86
C LEU A 587 -5.12 -15.12 6.27
N PHE A 588 -4.69 -15.95 7.23
CA PHE A 588 -3.33 -15.95 7.77
C PHE A 588 -2.52 -17.12 7.19
N PRO A 589 -1.64 -16.90 6.19
CA PRO A 589 -0.85 -17.97 5.60
C PRO A 589 0.00 -18.70 6.64
N GLY A 590 0.06 -20.03 6.55
CA GLY A 590 0.87 -20.85 7.47
C GLY A 590 0.31 -21.00 8.88
N ALA A 591 -0.82 -20.36 9.22
CA ALA A 591 -1.47 -20.56 10.52
C ALA A 591 -2.16 -21.94 10.65
N GLY A 592 -2.25 -22.67 9.54
CA GLY A 592 -2.42 -24.13 9.47
C GLY A 592 -3.30 -24.58 8.30
N GLY A 593 -3.67 -25.87 8.28
CA GLY A 593 -4.14 -26.56 7.07
C GLY A 593 -5.42 -26.05 6.42
N HIS A 594 -6.20 -25.21 7.11
CA HIS A 594 -7.44 -24.61 6.60
C HIS A 594 -7.24 -23.20 6.01
N SER A 595 -6.03 -22.63 6.12
CA SER A 595 -5.70 -21.29 5.61
C SER A 595 -5.75 -21.28 4.08
N TYR A 596 -6.11 -20.16 3.47
CA TYR A 596 -6.13 -20.06 2.00
C TYR A 596 -4.77 -20.32 1.34
N CYS A 597 -3.68 -20.03 2.07
CA CYS A 597 -2.31 -20.27 1.66
C CYS A 597 -1.58 -21.06 2.74
N LYS A 598 -0.83 -22.09 2.33
CA LYS A 598 0.00 -22.93 3.22
C LYS A 598 1.17 -22.17 3.82
N ASN A 599 1.72 -21.18 3.10
CA ASN A 599 2.83 -20.34 3.53
C ASN A 599 2.90 -19.06 2.67
N PHE A 600 3.92 -18.24 2.89
CA PHE A 600 4.09 -16.96 2.19
C PHE A 600 4.48 -17.08 0.71
N GLY A 601 4.87 -18.28 0.26
CA GLY A 601 5.19 -18.61 -1.14
C GLY A 601 4.12 -19.38 -1.88
N ASP A 602 2.97 -19.66 -1.27
CA ASP A 602 1.93 -20.54 -1.83
C ASP A 602 1.07 -19.84 -2.90
N VAL A 603 1.73 -19.43 -3.99
CA VAL A 603 1.12 -18.83 -5.17
C VAL A 603 2.04 -19.02 -6.38
N SER A 604 1.45 -19.12 -7.57
CA SER A 604 2.21 -19.10 -8.81
C SER A 604 2.88 -17.73 -9.03
N PRO A 605 4.19 -17.66 -9.35
CA PRO A 605 4.89 -16.41 -9.66
C PRO A 605 4.34 -15.64 -10.88
N LEU A 606 3.46 -16.28 -11.67
CA LEU A 606 2.82 -15.73 -12.87
C LEU A 606 1.35 -15.34 -12.66
N ALA A 607 0.79 -15.62 -11.48
CA ALA A 607 -0.60 -15.37 -11.17
C ALA A 607 -0.73 -14.95 -9.70
N LEU A 608 0.02 -13.92 -9.30
CA LEU A 608 0.10 -13.50 -7.91
C LEU A 608 -1.26 -13.09 -7.32
N GLU A 609 -2.20 -12.64 -8.16
CA GLU A 609 -3.50 -12.16 -7.74
C GLU A 609 -4.47 -13.28 -7.33
N THR A 610 -4.21 -14.56 -7.67
CA THR A 610 -5.20 -15.63 -7.49
C THR A 610 -5.44 -15.99 -6.03
N VAL A 611 -4.51 -15.63 -5.14
CA VAL A 611 -4.66 -15.81 -3.68
C VAL A 611 -5.88 -15.09 -3.11
N PHE A 612 -6.38 -14.06 -3.80
CA PHE A 612 -7.53 -13.27 -3.36
C PHE A 612 -8.87 -13.77 -3.94
N ASP A 613 -8.86 -14.68 -4.93
CA ASP A 613 -10.07 -15.10 -5.65
C ASP A 613 -11.11 -15.72 -4.70
N ARG A 614 -10.70 -16.72 -3.93
CA ARG A 614 -11.60 -17.42 -2.99
C ARG A 614 -12.09 -16.51 -1.85
N PRO A 615 -11.23 -15.73 -1.16
CA PRO A 615 -11.69 -14.73 -0.20
C PRO A 615 -12.74 -13.76 -0.77
N ILE A 616 -12.54 -13.25 -1.99
CA ILE A 616 -13.49 -12.33 -2.62
C ILE A 616 -14.83 -13.01 -2.91
N GLN A 617 -14.81 -14.23 -3.46
CA GLN A 617 -16.04 -14.98 -3.75
C GLN A 617 -16.86 -15.26 -2.48
N GLU A 618 -16.21 -15.61 -1.38
CA GLU A 618 -16.89 -15.84 -0.11
C GLU A 618 -17.42 -14.54 0.50
N LEU A 619 -16.67 -13.43 0.41
CA LEU A 619 -17.15 -12.10 0.80
C LEU A 619 -18.35 -11.64 -0.06
N ASP A 620 -18.34 -11.90 -1.36
CA ASP A 620 -19.46 -11.59 -2.26
C ASP A 620 -20.74 -12.31 -1.82
N SER A 621 -20.63 -13.60 -1.48
CA SER A 621 -21.74 -14.41 -0.97
C SER A 621 -22.28 -13.86 0.36
N LEU A 622 -21.39 -13.54 1.30
CA LEU A 622 -21.75 -12.96 2.61
C LEU A 622 -22.45 -11.61 2.47
N VAL A 623 -21.88 -10.69 1.68
CA VAL A 623 -22.44 -9.36 1.42
C VAL A 623 -23.82 -9.48 0.77
N LEU A 624 -23.98 -10.38 -0.20
CA LEU A 624 -25.26 -10.62 -0.87
C LEU A 624 -26.33 -11.12 0.11
N ARG A 625 -26.01 -12.12 0.93
CA ARG A 625 -26.94 -12.68 1.92
C ARG A 625 -27.33 -11.67 2.99
N LEU A 626 -26.36 -10.90 3.49
CA LEU A 626 -26.61 -9.88 4.50
C LEU A 626 -27.45 -8.71 3.94
N ARG A 627 -27.25 -8.32 2.67
CA ARG A 627 -28.12 -7.35 1.99
C ARG A 627 -29.58 -7.81 1.97
N SER A 628 -29.83 -9.08 1.69
CA SER A 628 -31.18 -9.66 1.69
C SER A 628 -31.84 -9.62 3.07
N VAL A 629 -31.06 -9.70 4.16
CA VAL A 629 -31.55 -9.54 5.54
C VAL A 629 -31.97 -8.09 5.81
N LEU A 630 -31.24 -7.10 5.28
CA LEU A 630 -31.48 -5.68 5.55
C LEU A 630 -32.58 -5.05 4.69
N THR A 631 -32.81 -5.62 3.51
CA THR A 631 -33.76 -5.11 2.50
C THR A 631 -34.63 -6.26 1.99
N PRO A 632 -35.59 -6.77 2.79
CA PRO A 632 -36.47 -7.84 2.36
C PRO A 632 -37.30 -7.41 1.13
N SER A 633 -37.56 -8.36 0.23
CA SER A 633 -38.31 -8.07 -0.98
C SER A 633 -39.76 -7.72 -0.64
N LEU A 634 -40.38 -6.85 -1.45
CA LEU A 634 -41.80 -6.52 -1.31
C LEU A 634 -42.66 -7.78 -1.35
N ALA A 635 -42.36 -8.71 -2.26
CA ALA A 635 -43.07 -9.98 -2.37
C ALA A 635 -42.99 -10.83 -1.08
N ALA A 636 -41.82 -10.90 -0.43
CA ALA A 636 -41.68 -11.61 0.83
C ALA A 636 -42.48 -10.92 1.97
N ASN A 637 -42.51 -9.59 1.99
CA ASN A 637 -43.30 -8.84 2.96
C ASN A 637 -44.81 -9.02 2.73
N GLU A 638 -45.25 -9.05 1.47
CA GLU A 638 -46.63 -9.31 1.08
C GLU A 638 -47.06 -10.74 1.44
N GLU A 639 -46.19 -11.74 1.23
CA GLU A 639 -46.42 -13.13 1.62
C GLU A 639 -46.55 -13.28 3.14
N ILE A 640 -45.63 -12.69 3.91
CA ILE A 640 -45.69 -12.69 5.38
C ILE A 640 -46.96 -11.99 5.87
N ALA A 641 -47.30 -10.84 5.28
CA ALA A 641 -48.52 -10.11 5.62
C ALA A 641 -49.77 -10.94 5.33
N ALA A 642 -49.82 -11.64 4.19
CA ALA A 642 -50.93 -12.52 3.84
C ALA A 642 -51.10 -13.66 4.86
N VAL A 643 -50.00 -14.32 5.27
CA VAL A 643 -50.03 -15.38 6.28
C VAL A 643 -50.49 -14.86 7.64
N LEU A 644 -50.01 -13.69 8.06
CA LEU A 644 -50.43 -13.08 9.34
C LEU A 644 -51.91 -12.69 9.33
N LEU A 645 -52.41 -12.14 8.23
CA LEU A 645 -53.82 -11.81 8.06
C LEU A 645 -54.71 -13.05 8.07
N GLU A 646 -54.26 -14.16 7.47
CA GLU A 646 -54.96 -15.44 7.52
C GLU A 646 -55.01 -16.02 8.94
N GLN A 647 -53.92 -15.92 9.70
CA GLN A 647 -53.90 -16.35 11.12
C GLN A 647 -54.82 -15.49 12.00
N LEU A 648 -54.85 -14.17 11.78
CA LEU A 648 -55.73 -13.25 12.51
C LEU A 648 -57.21 -13.40 12.13
N ALA A 649 -57.51 -13.80 10.90
CA ALA A 649 -58.88 -14.09 10.47
C ALA A 649 -59.41 -15.43 11.03
N ASN A 650 -58.51 -16.34 11.38
CA ASN A 650 -58.82 -17.66 11.93
C ASN A 650 -58.75 -17.73 13.48
N SER A 651 -58.40 -16.63 14.13
CA SER A 651 -58.40 -16.44 15.60
C SER A 651 -59.57 -15.57 16.05
#